data_AF-A0AAV0P5D6-F1
#
_entry.id   AF-A0AAV0P5D6-F1
#
_cell.length_a   1.000
_cell.length_b   1.000
_cell.length_c   1.000
_cell.angle_alpha   90.00
_cell.angle_beta   90.00
_cell.angle_gamma   90.00
#
_symmetry.space_group_name_H-M   'P 1'
#
loop_
_entity.id
_entity.type
_entity.pdbx_description
1 polymer ?
#
loop_
_entity_poly.entity_id
_entity_poly.type
_entity_poly.pdbx_seq_one_letter_code
_entity_poly.pdbx_strand_id
1 'polypeptide(L)'
;MQTKRAMNWFLLLLPSFPSQSNSLSSSHSKSAYQVKKKKKLTVVWWKFPAENGWRGRIGKAAFLEKWVQKMTPLTAAETSFSITFDWDHSAMGVPGAFIIRNHHHSQFYLKTLTLDDVPGHGRVHFICNSWVYPAHRYKYDRIFFSNKTYLPCQTPEPLRQYRQQELANLRGNGKGELKEWDRVYDYAYYNDLGNPDKGDAYARPVLGGSMEYPYPRRGRTGRKPTKKGQENCINLDIYVPRDERFGHVKFSDFLAYALKSIAQVLLPEISSLFDKTINEFDSFEDVFDLYNGGIKLPGKATVSKVRNRVPWELLKELVRNDGERFLKFPIPEVIKEDKSAWRTDEEFAREMLAGVNPVIISRLREFPPASQLDPKKYGNQHSTIKKEDIEINMNGFTVDQAMESNRLFILDHHDALMVYLRKINSTNTKMYATRTILFLQDDGTLKPLAIELSLLHPQGDHRGAVSRVFTPAEDGTVEGTIWQLAKAYVAVNDSGYHQLISHWLNTHAVIEPFIIATNRQLSVLHPIHKLLQPHFRDTMNINALARQILINAGGMLEITVFPARYSMEMSAVLYKNWVFTEQSLPADLIKRGIAVPDETKPHGLKLLIEDYPYAVDGLEIWSAIETWVQEYCDFYYPTDESIQKDEELQSWWLELRNEGHGDKRDEPWWPEMQTRDDLKQTCTIIIWVASALHAAVNFGQYPYAGFLPNRPTISRRFMPEPGTPEYSELEQDPELGYLKTITAQLQTLLGVSLIEILSRHSTDEIYLGQRESDEWTCDDEPLAAFKRFGERLKGIEKRITEMNENPKLKNRVGPVKVPYTLLFPNTSDYSREGGLTGKGVPNSISI
;
A
#
# COMPACT_ATOMS: atom_id res chain seq x y z
N MET A 1 48.70 11.82 35.79
CA MET A 1 49.03 10.74 34.84
C MET A 1 47.81 10.54 33.94
N GLN A 2 47.79 11.18 32.76
CA GLN A 2 46.67 11.09 31.81
C GLN A 2 46.78 9.77 31.04
N THR A 3 45.98 8.77 31.42
CA THR A 3 45.80 7.56 30.60
C THR A 3 44.96 7.90 29.38
N LYS A 4 45.61 8.25 28.26
CA LYS A 4 45.01 8.13 26.93
C LYS A 4 44.86 6.64 26.63
N ARG A 5 43.63 6.12 26.67
CA ARG A 5 43.34 4.79 26.12
C ARG A 5 42.91 4.97 24.66
N ALA A 6 43.62 4.35 23.73
CA ALA A 6 43.11 4.12 22.39
C ALA A 6 42.00 3.07 22.51
N MET A 7 40.80 3.40 22.07
CA MET A 7 39.64 2.51 22.08
C MET A 7 39.28 2.19 20.63
N ASN A 8 39.15 0.90 20.32
CA ASN A 8 38.78 0.42 18.99
C ASN A 8 37.25 0.41 18.89
N TRP A 9 36.68 1.10 17.91
CA TRP A 9 35.22 1.19 17.71
C TRP A 9 34.83 0.81 16.28
N PHE A 10 33.65 0.25 16.04
CA PHE A 10 33.23 -0.20 14.70
C PHE A 10 32.17 0.71 14.05
N LEU A 11 32.42 1.10 12.80
CA LEU A 11 31.49 1.81 11.91
C LEU A 11 31.12 0.93 10.72
N LEU A 12 29.84 0.67 10.49
CA LEU A 12 29.36 -0.21 9.42
C LEU A 12 28.86 0.60 8.21
N LEU A 13 29.49 0.42 7.04
CA LEU A 13 29.19 1.17 5.82
C LEU A 13 28.91 0.23 4.63
N LEU A 14 28.00 0.65 3.76
CA LEU A 14 27.80 0.09 2.42
C LEU A 14 28.25 1.13 1.35
N PRO A 15 29.24 0.81 0.49
CA PRO A 15 29.68 1.71 -0.59
C PRO A 15 28.67 1.81 -1.74
N SER A 16 28.58 2.97 -2.38
CA SER A 16 27.75 3.18 -3.57
C SER A 16 28.41 2.64 -4.85
N PHE A 17 27.64 2.00 -5.71
CA PHE A 17 28.02 1.75 -7.11
C PHE A 17 27.81 3.01 -7.96
N PRO A 18 28.64 3.29 -8.98
CA PRO A 18 28.36 4.36 -9.92
C PRO A 18 27.10 4.02 -10.74
N SER A 19 26.09 4.89 -10.69
CA SER A 19 24.99 4.89 -11.65
C SER A 19 25.56 5.18 -13.03
N GLN A 20 25.56 4.21 -13.94
CA GLN A 20 25.83 4.50 -15.36
C GLN A 20 24.64 5.26 -15.93
N SER A 21 24.68 6.60 -15.85
CA SER A 21 23.92 7.44 -16.75
C SER A 21 24.63 7.39 -18.11
N ASN A 22 23.97 6.79 -19.11
CA ASN A 22 24.41 6.83 -20.50
C ASN A 22 24.46 8.27 -21.00
N SER A 23 25.65 8.85 -21.07
CA SER A 23 25.95 9.93 -22.02
C SER A 23 27.30 9.63 -22.67
N LEU A 24 27.24 9.09 -23.89
CA LEU A 24 28.38 9.03 -24.80
C LEU A 24 28.68 10.46 -25.29
N SER A 25 29.77 11.05 -24.79
CA SER A 25 30.51 12.06 -25.55
C SER A 25 31.99 11.95 -25.21
N SER A 26 32.80 11.67 -26.21
CA SER A 26 34.26 11.61 -26.18
C SER A 26 34.88 13.01 -26.08
N SER A 27 35.94 13.16 -25.28
CA SER A 27 37.21 13.83 -25.67
C SER A 27 38.22 13.84 -24.51
N HIS A 28 39.50 13.94 -24.87
CA HIS A 28 40.70 13.62 -24.11
C HIS A 28 41.11 14.62 -23.00
N SER A 29 41.80 14.15 -21.96
CA SER A 29 43.24 14.45 -21.72
C SER A 29 43.73 14.04 -20.31
N LYS A 30 45.04 13.74 -20.23
CA LYS A 30 45.80 13.25 -19.08
C LYS A 30 46.16 14.35 -18.06
N SER A 31 46.16 14.00 -16.77
CA SER A 31 47.35 14.01 -15.86
C SER A 31 47.07 14.48 -14.43
N ALA A 32 47.68 13.71 -13.50
CA ALA A 32 48.17 14.04 -12.16
C ALA A 32 47.44 15.05 -11.27
N TYR A 33 46.76 14.55 -10.23
CA TYR A 33 46.85 15.12 -8.87
C TYR A 33 46.64 14.01 -7.83
N GLN A 34 47.72 13.58 -7.17
CA GLN A 34 47.64 12.81 -5.93
C GLN A 34 47.15 13.73 -4.82
N VAL A 35 45.87 13.61 -4.45
CA VAL A 35 45.37 14.13 -3.18
C VAL A 35 44.91 12.95 -2.35
N LYS A 36 45.61 12.67 -1.24
CA LYS A 36 45.14 11.76 -0.18
C LYS A 36 43.85 12.34 0.41
N LYS A 37 42.69 12.07 -0.21
CA LYS A 37 41.38 12.50 0.29
C LYS A 37 41.01 11.64 1.51
N LYS A 38 41.30 12.15 2.71
CA LYS A 38 40.87 11.58 4.00
C LYS A 38 39.35 11.80 4.17
N LYS A 39 38.59 10.77 4.55
CA LYS A 39 37.19 10.93 5.01
C LYS A 39 37.20 11.39 6.48
N LYS A 40 36.51 12.48 6.83
CA LYS A 40 36.50 13.08 8.17
C LYS A 40 35.21 12.71 8.91
N LEU A 41 35.28 11.94 9.98
CA LEU A 41 34.15 11.74 10.89
C LEU A 41 34.31 12.71 12.07
N THR A 42 33.36 13.59 12.36
CA THR A 42 33.52 14.53 13.49
C THR A 42 32.48 14.23 14.55
N VAL A 43 32.81 13.40 15.53
CA VAL A 43 31.86 13.04 16.59
C VAL A 43 31.66 14.21 17.57
N VAL A 44 30.39 14.40 17.96
CA VAL A 44 29.92 15.40 18.94
C VAL A 44 29.74 14.71 20.28
N TRP A 45 29.98 15.39 21.40
CA TRP A 45 29.95 14.77 22.74
C TRP A 45 29.19 15.63 23.75
N TRP A 46 29.06 15.20 25.02
CA TRP A 46 28.41 16.00 26.07
C TRP A 46 29.07 15.95 27.46
N LYS A 47 29.51 17.10 27.99
CA LYS A 47 29.27 17.49 29.39
C LYS A 47 29.31 19.03 29.53
N PHE A 48 28.59 19.53 30.53
CA PHE A 48 28.36 20.93 30.98
C PHE A 48 29.42 22.01 30.64
N PRO A 49 28.97 23.28 30.61
CA PRO A 49 28.76 24.05 29.38
C PRO A 49 30.05 24.35 28.60
N ALA A 50 29.91 24.71 27.32
CA ALA A 50 30.92 25.50 26.63
C ALA A 50 30.78 26.97 27.08
N GLU A 51 31.85 27.76 27.02
CA GLU A 51 31.87 29.19 27.38
C GLU A 51 30.84 30.06 26.61
N ASN A 52 30.13 29.49 25.62
CA ASN A 52 29.17 30.17 24.74
C ASN A 52 27.75 29.52 24.68
N GLY A 53 27.29 28.80 25.72
CA GLY A 53 25.87 28.41 25.87
C GLY A 53 25.58 26.93 26.16
N TRP A 54 24.30 26.61 26.34
CA TRP A 54 23.75 25.31 26.80
C TRP A 54 23.87 24.12 25.81
N ARG A 55 24.72 24.20 24.77
CA ARG A 55 24.92 23.13 23.77
C ARG A 55 25.92 22.07 24.25
N GLY A 56 25.74 20.82 23.81
CA GLY A 56 26.73 19.74 23.99
C GLY A 56 28.12 20.09 23.44
N ARG A 57 29.16 19.62 24.13
CA ARG A 57 30.57 19.85 23.75
C ARG A 57 30.95 18.99 22.54
N ILE A 58 31.16 19.63 21.39
CA ILE A 58 31.74 18.95 20.22
C ILE A 58 33.23 18.70 20.47
N GLY A 59 33.72 17.50 20.20
CA GLY A 59 35.13 17.17 20.42
C GLY A 59 35.86 17.01 19.10
N LYS A 60 37.07 16.45 19.18
CA LYS A 60 37.97 16.44 18.03
C LYS A 60 37.46 15.52 16.94
N ALA A 61 37.66 15.96 15.70
CA ALA A 61 37.38 15.13 14.54
C ALA A 61 38.31 13.91 14.51
N ALA A 62 37.74 12.75 14.22
CA ALA A 62 38.45 11.51 13.98
C ALA A 62 38.32 11.07 12.51
N PHE A 63 39.11 10.10 12.10
CA PHE A 63 39.18 9.67 10.71
C PHE A 63 39.19 8.15 10.66
N LEU A 64 38.55 7.59 9.63
CA LEU A 64 38.61 6.15 9.40
C LEU A 64 40.02 5.76 8.99
N GLU A 65 40.63 4.84 9.73
CA GLU A 65 41.95 4.30 9.43
C GLU A 65 41.80 3.16 8.41
N LYS A 66 42.56 3.18 7.31
CA LYS A 66 42.63 2.12 6.26
C LYS A 66 41.42 1.97 5.31
N TRP A 67 40.84 3.05 4.80
CA TRP A 67 39.90 2.98 3.67
C TRP A 67 40.63 2.67 2.34
N VAL A 68 40.36 1.52 1.71
CA VAL A 68 40.96 1.11 0.42
C VAL A 68 40.49 2.02 -0.72
N GLN A 69 41.42 2.52 -1.55
CA GLN A 69 41.16 3.47 -2.66
C GLN A 69 40.47 2.87 -3.90
N LYS A 70 40.38 1.53 -4.00
CA LYS A 70 39.64 0.82 -5.04
C LYS A 70 38.58 -0.07 -4.40
N MET A 71 37.32 0.37 -4.46
CA MET A 71 36.19 -0.54 -4.25
C MET A 71 35.99 -1.31 -5.56
N THR A 72 36.46 -2.55 -5.59
CA THR A 72 35.96 -3.59 -6.51
C THR A 72 35.58 -4.78 -5.67
N PRO A 73 34.36 -4.80 -5.14
CA PRO A 73 33.57 -6.03 -5.15
C PRO A 73 32.28 -5.83 -5.95
N LEU A 74 31.88 -6.85 -6.71
CA LEU A 74 30.63 -6.93 -7.46
C LEU A 74 29.38 -7.17 -6.57
N THR A 75 29.51 -7.12 -5.23
CA THR A 75 28.44 -7.43 -4.27
C THR A 75 28.33 -6.39 -3.15
N ALA A 76 27.10 -6.07 -2.73
CA ALA A 76 26.79 -5.14 -1.65
C ALA A 76 27.09 -5.77 -0.28
N ALA A 77 28.37 -5.86 0.10
CA ALA A 77 28.81 -6.39 1.39
C ALA A 77 28.98 -5.27 2.43
N GLU A 78 28.38 -5.45 3.60
CA GLU A 78 28.56 -4.54 4.74
C GLU A 78 30.04 -4.56 5.17
N THR A 79 30.63 -3.38 5.36
CA THR A 79 32.05 -3.26 5.75
C THR A 79 32.18 -2.54 7.08
N SER A 80 32.83 -3.19 8.05
CA SER A 80 33.15 -2.61 9.35
C SER A 80 34.49 -1.89 9.33
N PHE A 81 34.54 -0.69 9.91
CA PHE A 81 35.75 0.12 10.02
C PHE A 81 36.06 0.43 11.47
N SER A 82 37.33 0.29 11.85
CA SER A 82 37.79 0.79 13.15
C SER A 82 37.97 2.30 13.12
N ILE A 83 37.48 2.97 14.14
CA ILE A 83 37.76 4.38 14.43
C ILE A 83 38.22 4.51 15.87
N THR A 84 38.99 5.55 16.18
CA THR A 84 39.41 5.89 17.55
C THR A 84 39.09 7.35 17.81
N PHE A 85 38.63 7.66 19.02
CA PHE A 85 38.31 9.02 19.44
C PHE A 85 39.13 9.42 20.65
N ASP A 86 39.68 10.64 20.62
CA ASP A 86 40.32 11.24 21.79
C ASP A 86 39.24 11.59 22.82
N TRP A 87 39.16 10.81 23.90
CA TRP A 87 38.13 10.93 24.92
C TRP A 87 38.69 11.32 26.29
N ASP A 88 38.25 12.46 26.82
CA ASP A 88 38.45 12.84 28.22
C ASP A 88 37.12 12.76 28.97
N HIS A 89 36.92 11.65 29.67
CA HIS A 89 35.70 11.38 30.46
C HIS A 89 35.39 12.50 31.47
N SER A 90 36.41 13.13 32.07
CA SER A 90 36.19 14.18 33.06
C SER A 90 35.60 15.47 32.45
N ALA A 91 35.92 15.73 31.18
CA ALA A 91 35.54 16.93 30.46
C ALA A 91 34.38 16.75 29.45
N MET A 92 34.11 15.52 28.99
CA MET A 92 33.21 15.23 27.85
C MET A 92 32.05 14.27 28.14
N GLY A 93 31.91 13.74 29.36
CA GLY A 93 30.72 12.99 29.83
C GLY A 93 30.46 11.67 29.13
N VAL A 94 29.26 11.42 28.59
CA VAL A 94 28.90 10.20 27.83
C VAL A 94 28.65 10.63 26.35
N PRO A 95 28.77 9.78 25.34
CA PRO A 95 28.35 10.09 23.97
C PRO A 95 26.92 9.66 23.68
N GLY A 96 26.31 10.24 22.65
CA GLY A 96 24.99 9.79 22.16
C GLY A 96 24.27 10.76 21.24
N ALA A 97 25.02 11.70 20.69
CA ALA A 97 24.85 12.05 19.29
C ALA A 97 26.23 12.04 18.63
N PHE A 98 26.31 11.94 17.31
CA PHE A 98 27.53 12.21 16.57
C PHE A 98 27.25 12.91 15.25
N ILE A 99 28.24 13.69 14.79
CA ILE A 99 28.20 14.32 13.47
C ILE A 99 29.08 13.54 12.49
N ILE A 100 28.62 13.45 11.24
CA ILE A 100 29.40 12.88 10.14
C ILE A 100 29.45 13.83 8.95
N ARG A 101 30.67 13.99 8.39
CA ARG A 101 30.92 14.78 7.18
C ARG A 101 31.58 13.93 6.11
N ASN A 102 30.86 13.62 5.05
CA ASN A 102 31.44 12.87 3.95
C ASN A 102 32.26 13.82 3.03
N HIS A 103 33.59 13.77 3.10
CA HIS A 103 34.47 14.51 2.17
C HIS A 103 34.86 13.69 0.92
N HIS A 104 34.29 12.51 0.76
CA HIS A 104 34.42 11.72 -0.45
C HIS A 104 33.45 12.23 -1.52
N HIS A 105 33.79 12.00 -2.78
CA HIS A 105 32.94 12.37 -3.91
C HIS A 105 31.67 11.52 -4.06
N SER A 106 31.69 10.27 -3.59
CA SER A 106 30.55 9.34 -3.60
C SER A 106 29.84 9.29 -2.24
N GLN A 107 28.52 9.06 -2.24
CA GLN A 107 27.76 8.74 -1.03
C GLN A 107 28.09 7.34 -0.47
N PHE A 108 27.63 7.06 0.74
CA PHE A 108 27.60 5.72 1.33
C PHE A 108 26.38 5.59 2.22
N TYR A 109 25.92 4.38 2.47
CA TYR A 109 24.85 4.11 3.43
C TYR A 109 25.48 3.74 4.78
N LEU A 110 25.14 4.51 5.80
CA LEU A 110 25.62 4.32 7.17
C LEU A 110 24.60 3.51 7.95
N LYS A 111 24.98 2.31 8.39
CA LYS A 111 24.08 1.43 9.16
C LYS A 111 24.12 1.75 10.64
N THR A 112 25.30 1.60 11.27
CA THR A 112 25.46 1.77 12.71
C THR A 112 26.82 2.35 13.07
N LEU A 113 26.88 2.94 14.27
CA LEU A 113 28.11 3.20 15.02
C LEU A 113 27.96 2.52 16.38
N THR A 114 28.95 1.75 16.80
CA THR A 114 28.97 1.17 18.15
C THR A 114 30.20 1.67 18.89
N LEU A 115 29.95 2.16 20.10
CA LEU A 115 30.98 2.53 21.05
C LEU A 115 31.02 1.51 22.21
N ASP A 116 31.95 0.54 22.18
CA ASP A 116 32.33 -0.36 23.29
C ASP A 116 33.29 0.22 24.38
N ASP A 117 32.96 0.04 25.66
CA ASP A 117 33.78 0.46 26.81
C ASP A 117 33.82 1.98 27.13
N VAL A 118 32.77 2.75 26.82
CA VAL A 118 32.68 4.16 27.25
C VAL A 118 32.88 4.26 28.78
N PRO A 119 33.90 5.01 29.27
CA PRO A 119 34.22 5.02 30.69
C PRO A 119 33.03 5.42 31.57
N GLY A 120 32.75 4.64 32.62
CA GLY A 120 31.65 4.88 33.55
C GLY A 120 30.25 4.63 32.99
N HIS A 121 30.13 4.13 31.76
CA HIS A 121 28.84 3.91 31.09
C HIS A 121 28.72 2.54 30.40
N GLY A 122 29.77 2.08 29.72
CA GLY A 122 29.76 0.82 28.97
C GLY A 122 29.51 1.02 27.48
N ARG A 123 28.67 0.18 26.87
CA ARG A 123 28.41 0.20 25.42
C ARG A 123 27.35 1.27 25.06
N VAL A 124 27.62 2.07 24.02
CA VAL A 124 26.67 3.02 23.44
C VAL A 124 26.47 2.69 21.97
N HIS A 125 25.21 2.47 21.56
CA HIS A 125 24.86 2.06 20.21
C HIS A 125 24.07 3.15 19.47
N PHE A 126 24.32 3.28 18.18
CA PHE A 126 23.67 4.24 17.28
C PHE A 126 23.17 3.51 16.05
N ILE A 127 21.85 3.56 15.84
CA ILE A 127 21.20 3.06 14.63
C ILE A 127 20.99 4.25 13.71
N CYS A 128 21.57 4.16 12.51
CA CYS A 128 21.65 5.28 11.58
C CYS A 128 20.80 5.04 10.33
N ASN A 129 20.95 3.87 9.71
CA ASN A 129 20.24 3.42 8.51
C ASN A 129 19.93 4.55 7.51
N SER A 130 20.95 5.30 7.12
CA SER A 130 20.77 6.50 6.28
C SER A 130 21.92 6.75 5.30
N TRP A 131 21.59 7.30 4.14
CA TRP A 131 22.55 7.71 3.13
C TRP A 131 23.27 9.01 3.52
N VAL A 132 24.60 9.01 3.46
CA VAL A 132 25.44 10.19 3.74
C VAL A 132 26.13 10.68 2.46
N TYR A 133 25.59 11.77 1.89
CA TYR A 133 26.12 12.41 0.68
C TYR A 133 27.33 13.29 0.96
N PRO A 134 28.12 13.64 -0.08
CA PRO A 134 29.23 14.58 0.05
C PRO A 134 28.81 15.88 0.77
N ALA A 135 29.60 16.32 1.73
CA ALA A 135 29.23 17.39 2.68
C ALA A 135 28.83 18.72 2.02
N HIS A 136 29.37 19.03 0.83
CA HIS A 136 29.02 20.24 0.08
C HIS A 136 27.57 20.23 -0.47
N ARG A 137 26.88 19.08 -0.43
CA ARG A 137 25.46 18.95 -0.80
C ARG A 137 24.53 19.41 0.32
N TYR A 138 25.00 19.40 1.57
CA TYR A 138 24.21 19.77 2.73
C TYR A 138 24.49 21.22 3.15
N LYS A 139 23.46 21.89 3.66
CA LYS A 139 23.58 23.20 4.34
C LYS A 139 23.84 23.05 5.85
N TYR A 140 23.78 21.83 6.35
CA TYR A 140 23.90 21.45 7.75
C TYR A 140 24.75 20.18 7.87
N ASP A 141 25.17 19.89 9.09
CA ASP A 141 25.91 18.66 9.40
C ASP A 141 24.95 17.50 9.67
N ARG A 142 25.24 16.33 9.11
CA ARG A 142 24.46 15.12 9.41
C ARG A 142 24.73 14.68 10.84
N ILE A 143 23.66 14.59 11.63
CA ILE A 143 23.69 14.17 13.02
C ILE A 143 22.92 12.87 13.20
N PHE A 144 23.40 12.02 14.10
CA PHE A 144 22.78 10.75 14.48
C PHE A 144 22.77 10.63 15.99
N PHE A 145 21.70 10.09 16.56
CA PHE A 145 21.54 9.95 18.01
C PHE A 145 21.75 8.49 18.45
N SER A 146 22.10 8.28 19.72
CA SER A 146 22.12 6.95 20.31
C SER A 146 20.73 6.34 20.30
N ASN A 147 20.63 5.02 20.39
CA ASN A 147 19.37 4.29 20.46
C ASN A 147 18.54 4.51 21.75
N LYS A 148 18.94 5.43 22.64
CA LYS A 148 18.10 5.83 23.79
C LYS A 148 16.80 6.50 23.35
N THR A 149 15.75 6.38 24.14
CA THR A 149 14.43 6.97 23.87
C THR A 149 14.14 8.08 24.88
N TYR A 150 13.60 9.21 24.42
CA TYR A 150 13.27 10.34 25.27
C TYR A 150 12.01 11.05 24.78
N LEU A 151 11.10 11.35 25.71
CA LEU A 151 10.14 12.45 25.52
C LEU A 151 10.89 13.79 25.40
N PRO A 152 10.29 14.83 24.79
CA PRO A 152 10.93 16.15 24.69
C PRO A 152 11.42 16.67 26.05
N CYS A 153 10.59 16.57 27.09
CA CYS A 153 10.91 17.02 28.45
C CYS A 153 12.05 16.23 29.11
N GLN A 154 12.22 14.96 28.75
CA GLN A 154 13.26 14.05 29.25
C GLN A 154 14.57 14.13 28.45
N THR A 155 14.57 14.84 27.32
CA THR A 155 15.77 14.95 26.48
C THR A 155 16.87 15.65 27.26
N PRO A 156 18.08 15.05 27.38
CA PRO A 156 19.20 15.68 28.06
C PRO A 156 19.44 17.09 27.52
N GLU A 157 19.57 18.09 28.40
CA GLU A 157 19.72 19.51 28.05
C GLU A 157 20.69 19.75 26.87
N PRO A 158 21.90 19.14 26.84
CA PRO A 158 22.86 19.38 25.77
C PRO A 158 22.44 18.88 24.39
N LEU A 159 21.42 18.01 24.30
CA LEU A 159 20.87 17.44 23.06
C LEU A 159 19.62 18.16 22.56
N ARG A 160 18.93 18.94 23.39
CA ARG A 160 17.64 19.57 23.03
C ARG A 160 17.73 20.42 21.77
N GLN A 161 18.79 21.23 21.67
CA GLN A 161 18.97 22.06 20.48
C GLN A 161 19.27 21.24 19.22
N TYR A 162 20.00 20.13 19.34
CA TYR A 162 20.26 19.24 18.22
C TYR A 162 18.99 18.51 17.77
N ARG A 163 18.16 18.07 18.71
CA ARG A 163 16.83 17.49 18.47
C ARG A 163 15.94 18.46 17.66
N GLN A 164 15.84 19.71 18.12
CA GLN A 164 15.05 20.75 17.43
C GLN A 164 15.62 21.13 16.05
N GLN A 165 16.95 21.23 15.92
CA GLN A 165 17.59 21.56 14.64
C GLN A 165 17.40 20.46 13.60
N GLU A 166 17.46 19.18 13.99
CA GLU A 166 17.21 18.08 13.06
C GLU A 166 15.76 18.12 12.56
N LEU A 167 14.78 18.32 13.44
CA LEU A 167 13.38 18.50 13.02
C LEU A 167 13.19 19.69 12.07
N ALA A 168 13.87 20.81 12.33
CA ALA A 168 13.85 21.96 11.42
C ALA A 168 14.46 21.64 10.05
N ASN A 169 15.54 20.84 10.00
CA ASN A 169 16.14 20.38 8.74
C ASN A 169 15.20 19.46 7.96
N LEU A 170 14.50 18.55 8.66
CA LEU A 170 13.54 17.62 8.07
C LEU A 170 12.28 18.32 7.55
N ARG A 171 11.82 19.40 8.20
CA ARG A 171 10.71 20.23 7.67
C ARG A 171 11.09 21.04 6.44
N GLY A 172 12.36 21.42 6.30
CA GLY A 172 12.81 22.31 5.25
C GLY A 172 12.17 23.71 5.36
N ASN A 173 12.01 24.40 4.23
CA ASN A 173 11.52 25.78 4.18
C ASN A 173 10.33 25.99 3.24
N GLY A 174 9.71 24.91 2.74
CA GLY A 174 8.58 24.93 1.80
C GLY A 174 8.89 25.47 0.40
N LYS A 175 10.16 25.71 0.05
CA LYS A 175 10.54 26.39 -1.19
C LYS A 175 11.55 25.59 -2.01
N GLY A 176 11.54 25.84 -3.32
CA GLY A 176 12.49 25.25 -4.26
C GLY A 176 12.19 23.78 -4.60
N GLU A 177 12.86 23.32 -5.64
CA GLU A 177 12.83 21.92 -6.09
C GLU A 177 13.74 21.08 -5.21
N LEU A 178 13.21 19.98 -4.68
CA LEU A 178 13.94 19.06 -3.82
C LEU A 178 14.84 18.15 -4.68
N LYS A 179 16.00 17.81 -4.13
CA LYS A 179 17.06 17.06 -4.81
C LYS A 179 17.23 15.68 -4.18
N GLU A 180 17.87 14.78 -4.91
CA GLU A 180 18.09 13.38 -4.50
C GLU A 180 18.64 13.24 -3.08
N TRP A 181 19.56 14.12 -2.65
CA TRP A 181 20.19 14.06 -1.33
C TRP A 181 19.40 14.76 -0.21
N ASP A 182 18.29 15.43 -0.54
CA ASP A 182 17.47 16.12 0.45
C ASP A 182 16.69 15.11 1.30
N ARG A 183 16.41 15.52 2.54
CA ARG A 183 15.66 14.75 3.55
C ARG A 183 14.46 15.55 4.04
N VAL A 184 13.88 16.34 3.13
CA VAL A 184 12.79 17.26 3.46
C VAL A 184 11.45 16.56 3.27
N TYR A 185 10.68 16.51 4.36
CA TYR A 185 9.31 16.02 4.41
C TYR A 185 8.38 17.23 4.44
N ASP A 186 7.50 17.33 3.45
CA ASP A 186 6.55 18.43 3.33
C ASP A 186 5.36 18.01 2.48
N TYR A 187 4.25 18.75 2.56
CA TYR A 187 2.98 18.39 1.94
C TYR A 187 2.79 19.04 0.57
N ALA A 188 2.03 18.36 -0.29
CA ALA A 188 1.45 18.95 -1.48
C ALA A 188 0.18 18.21 -1.91
N TYR A 189 -0.65 18.89 -2.70
CA TYR A 189 -1.83 18.30 -3.34
C TYR A 189 -1.45 17.31 -4.44
N TYR A 190 -2.37 16.45 -4.85
CA TYR A 190 -2.21 15.64 -6.06
C TYR A 190 -2.48 16.50 -7.29
N ASN A 191 -1.51 17.32 -7.63
CA ASN A 191 -1.48 18.21 -8.81
C ASN A 191 -0.41 17.79 -9.83
N ASP A 192 0.13 16.58 -9.68
CA ASP A 192 1.20 15.98 -10.48
C ASP A 192 0.73 14.75 -11.29
N LEU A 193 -0.58 14.50 -11.34
CA LEU A 193 -1.19 13.38 -12.08
C LEU A 193 -1.53 13.72 -13.54
N GLY A 194 -1.77 14.99 -13.85
CA GLY A 194 -2.11 15.46 -15.19
C GLY A 194 -0.91 15.98 -15.98
N ASN A 195 -1.04 16.03 -17.30
CA ASN A 195 -0.07 16.69 -18.18
C ASN A 195 -0.78 17.55 -19.24
N PRO A 196 -1.34 18.70 -18.86
CA PRO A 196 -2.22 19.52 -19.70
C PRO A 196 -1.46 20.24 -20.82
N ASP A 197 -0.12 20.26 -20.75
CA ASP A 197 0.78 20.72 -21.81
C ASP A 197 0.80 19.73 -22.99
N LYS A 198 0.47 18.44 -22.78
CA LYS A 198 0.26 17.44 -23.85
C LYS A 198 -1.15 17.50 -24.48
N GLY A 199 -2.05 18.33 -23.93
CA GLY A 199 -3.43 18.50 -24.41
C GLY A 199 -4.49 18.12 -23.38
N ASP A 200 -5.75 18.48 -23.67
CA ASP A 200 -6.88 18.38 -22.71
C ASP A 200 -7.26 16.94 -22.34
N ALA A 201 -6.90 15.97 -23.19
CA ALA A 201 -7.03 14.54 -22.87
C ALA A 201 -6.18 14.12 -21.67
N TYR A 202 -5.07 14.81 -21.40
CA TYR A 202 -4.14 14.55 -20.31
C TYR A 202 -4.34 15.50 -19.11
N ALA A 203 -5.28 16.44 -19.19
CA ALA A 203 -5.64 17.30 -18.06
C ALA A 203 -6.41 16.50 -17.00
N ARG A 204 -6.03 16.65 -15.73
CA ARG A 204 -6.72 16.07 -14.56
C ARG A 204 -7.01 17.15 -13.53
N PRO A 205 -8.11 17.05 -12.75
CA PRO A 205 -8.33 17.97 -11.64
C PRO A 205 -7.23 17.83 -10.59
N VAL A 206 -6.95 18.91 -9.86
CA VAL A 206 -6.12 18.84 -8.65
C VAL A 206 -6.95 18.22 -7.54
N LEU A 207 -6.41 17.21 -6.85
CA LEU A 207 -7.07 16.58 -5.72
C LEU A 207 -6.42 17.08 -4.42
N GLY A 208 -7.26 17.57 -3.52
CA GLY A 208 -6.87 18.24 -2.28
C GLY A 208 -7.00 19.76 -2.36
N GLY A 209 -7.38 20.39 -1.25
CA GLY A 209 -7.51 21.85 -1.14
C GLY A 209 -8.82 22.43 -1.69
N SER A 210 -9.82 21.59 -1.96
CA SER A 210 -11.15 22.02 -2.41
C SER A 210 -12.27 21.17 -1.80
N MET A 211 -13.48 21.73 -1.69
CA MET A 211 -14.65 20.96 -1.24
C MET A 211 -15.16 19.98 -2.30
N GLU A 212 -14.88 20.24 -3.57
CA GLU A 212 -15.30 19.37 -4.67
C GLU A 212 -14.49 18.08 -4.67
N TYR A 213 -13.15 18.20 -4.58
CA TYR A 213 -12.19 17.08 -4.56
C TYR A 213 -11.28 17.16 -3.33
N PRO A 214 -11.81 16.94 -2.10
CA PRO A 214 -10.97 16.84 -0.91
C PRO A 214 -10.10 15.58 -1.00
N TYR A 215 -8.87 15.63 -0.50
CA TYR A 215 -7.97 14.48 -0.58
C TYR A 215 -6.84 14.53 0.47
N PRO A 216 -6.31 13.38 0.91
CA PRO A 216 -5.05 13.34 1.66
C PRO A 216 -3.92 14.05 0.92
N ARG A 217 -2.97 14.63 1.66
CA ARG A 217 -1.76 15.21 1.06
C ARG A 217 -0.74 14.13 0.73
N ARG A 218 0.09 14.41 -0.28
CA ARG A 218 1.26 13.61 -0.65
C ARG A 218 2.57 14.33 -0.31
N GLY A 219 3.69 13.63 -0.47
CA GLY A 219 5.02 14.23 -0.34
C GLY A 219 5.32 15.28 -1.41
N ARG A 220 5.70 16.49 -0.99
CA ARG A 220 6.12 17.60 -1.86
C ARG A 220 7.36 17.22 -2.65
N THR A 221 7.38 17.56 -3.95
CA THR A 221 8.58 17.42 -4.81
C THR A 221 9.21 18.77 -5.14
N GLY A 222 8.39 19.83 -5.22
CA GLY A 222 8.84 21.18 -5.56
C GLY A 222 9.23 21.35 -7.01
N ARG A 223 8.86 20.42 -7.90
CA ARG A 223 9.08 20.54 -9.35
C ARG A 223 8.34 21.76 -9.89
N LYS A 224 8.90 22.37 -10.94
CA LYS A 224 8.26 23.53 -11.55
C LYS A 224 6.89 23.15 -12.13
N PRO A 225 5.87 23.99 -11.93
CA PRO A 225 4.60 23.81 -12.62
C PRO A 225 4.80 23.96 -14.14
N THR A 226 3.98 23.23 -14.88
CA THR A 226 3.68 23.35 -16.31
C THR A 226 3.16 24.75 -16.62
N LYS A 227 3.08 25.10 -17.91
CA LYS A 227 2.56 26.43 -18.31
C LYS A 227 1.12 26.66 -17.83
N LYS A 228 0.37 25.58 -17.59
CA LYS A 228 -1.01 25.58 -17.06
C LYS A 228 -1.11 25.31 -15.55
N GLY A 229 -0.01 25.36 -14.80
CA GLY A 229 -0.04 25.35 -13.32
C GLY A 229 0.03 23.98 -12.61
N GLN A 230 0.13 22.86 -13.34
CA GLN A 230 0.28 21.50 -12.78
C GLN A 230 1.75 21.06 -12.71
N GLU A 231 2.20 20.26 -11.74
CA GLU A 231 3.60 19.79 -11.74
C GLU A 231 3.87 18.85 -12.94
N ASN A 232 5.04 18.97 -13.60
CA ASN A 232 5.37 18.11 -14.76
C ASN A 232 5.48 16.63 -14.36
N CYS A 233 4.87 15.76 -15.16
CA CYS A 233 4.28 14.50 -14.70
C CYS A 233 5.11 13.22 -14.95
N ILE A 234 6.18 13.24 -15.78
CA ILE A 234 6.86 11.98 -16.17
C ILE A 234 8.36 12.04 -15.89
N ASN A 235 8.77 11.51 -14.73
CA ASN A 235 10.14 11.12 -14.42
C ASN A 235 10.13 10.03 -13.32
N LEU A 236 10.67 8.85 -13.62
CA LEU A 236 10.84 7.75 -12.64
C LEU A 236 11.77 8.15 -11.47
N ASP A 237 12.58 9.20 -11.65
CA ASP A 237 13.36 9.83 -10.58
C ASP A 237 12.54 10.93 -9.87
N ILE A 238 11.32 10.58 -9.45
CA ILE A 238 10.51 11.45 -8.58
C ILE A 238 11.14 11.54 -7.20
N TYR A 239 11.19 12.76 -6.66
CA TYR A 239 11.73 12.98 -5.33
C TYR A 239 10.83 12.32 -4.28
N VAL A 240 11.49 11.58 -3.39
CA VAL A 240 11.06 11.31 -2.02
C VAL A 240 12.26 11.59 -1.11
N PRO A 241 12.06 11.89 0.19
CA PRO A 241 13.18 12.03 1.13
C PRO A 241 14.14 10.87 1.01
N ARG A 242 15.45 11.14 0.98
CA ARG A 242 16.42 10.16 0.47
C ARG A 242 16.36 8.77 1.10
N ASP A 243 16.09 8.72 2.40
CA ASP A 243 16.06 7.48 3.19
C ASP A 243 14.75 6.69 3.04
N GLU A 244 13.71 7.28 2.40
CA GLU A 244 12.46 6.61 2.03
C GLU A 244 12.56 5.84 0.70
N ARG A 245 13.60 6.09 -0.11
CA ARG A 245 13.78 5.36 -1.38
C ARG A 245 14.09 3.90 -1.10
N PHE A 246 13.48 3.01 -1.87
CA PHE A 246 13.76 1.57 -1.82
C PHE A 246 15.26 1.28 -1.80
N GLY A 247 15.61 0.19 -1.10
CA GLY A 247 16.90 -0.45 -1.25
C GLY A 247 17.17 -0.82 -2.72
N HIS A 248 18.46 -0.93 -3.08
CA HIS A 248 18.86 -1.26 -4.45
C HIS A 248 18.29 -2.60 -4.95
N VAL A 249 18.16 -3.59 -4.05
CA VAL A 249 17.60 -4.92 -4.37
C VAL A 249 16.12 -4.78 -4.69
N LYS A 250 15.31 -4.28 -3.74
CA LYS A 250 13.87 -4.07 -3.94
C LYS A 250 13.54 -3.22 -5.17
N PHE A 251 14.29 -2.13 -5.42
CA PHE A 251 14.09 -1.32 -6.62
C PHE A 251 14.46 -2.05 -7.91
N SER A 252 15.56 -2.81 -7.90
CA SER A 252 15.96 -3.64 -9.05
C SER A 252 14.94 -4.73 -9.33
N ASP A 253 14.44 -5.41 -8.31
CA ASP A 253 13.42 -6.45 -8.43
C ASP A 253 12.13 -5.85 -8.99
N PHE A 254 11.66 -4.73 -8.42
CA PHE A 254 10.49 -4.01 -8.91
C PHE A 254 10.64 -3.61 -10.39
N LEU A 255 11.77 -3.03 -10.78
CA LEU A 255 12.03 -2.65 -12.17
C LEU A 255 12.14 -3.88 -13.09
N ALA A 256 12.83 -4.93 -12.67
CA ALA A 256 12.98 -6.16 -13.44
C ALA A 256 11.62 -6.80 -13.71
N TYR A 257 10.76 -6.88 -12.70
CA TYR A 257 9.39 -7.38 -12.88
C TYR A 257 8.54 -6.43 -13.73
N ALA A 258 8.61 -5.12 -13.56
CA ALA A 258 7.91 -4.16 -14.42
C ALA A 258 8.33 -4.30 -15.90
N LEU A 259 9.62 -4.48 -16.17
CA LEU A 259 10.15 -4.70 -17.52
C LEU A 259 9.70 -6.05 -18.09
N LYS A 260 9.74 -7.13 -17.29
CA LYS A 260 9.21 -8.45 -17.66
C LYS A 260 7.72 -8.39 -18.01
N SER A 261 6.94 -7.66 -17.22
CA SER A 261 5.50 -7.45 -17.42
C SER A 261 5.23 -6.72 -18.74
N ILE A 262 5.94 -5.63 -19.03
CA ILE A 262 5.78 -4.89 -20.30
C ILE A 262 6.17 -5.76 -21.51
N ALA A 263 7.24 -6.54 -21.38
CA ALA A 263 7.68 -7.52 -22.38
C ALA A 263 6.59 -8.55 -22.73
N GLN A 264 5.96 -9.12 -21.70
CA GLN A 264 4.88 -10.11 -21.84
C GLN A 264 3.64 -9.53 -22.51
N VAL A 265 3.39 -8.23 -22.37
CA VAL A 265 2.22 -7.55 -22.97
C VAL A 265 2.44 -7.18 -24.45
N LEU A 266 3.61 -6.63 -24.79
CA LEU A 266 3.86 -6.09 -26.14
C LEU A 266 4.00 -7.18 -27.22
N LEU A 267 4.51 -8.37 -26.86
CA LEU A 267 4.69 -9.50 -27.79
C LEU A 267 3.36 -10.08 -28.33
N PRO A 268 2.32 -10.31 -27.51
CA PRO A 268 0.98 -10.67 -27.98
C PRO A 268 0.32 -9.58 -28.81
N GLU A 269 0.45 -8.30 -28.45
CA GLU A 269 -0.14 -7.17 -29.20
C GLU A 269 0.41 -7.05 -30.63
N ILE A 270 1.65 -7.49 -30.83
CA ILE A 270 2.30 -7.60 -32.14
C ILE A 270 1.85 -8.86 -32.90
N SER A 271 1.50 -9.92 -32.18
CA SER A 271 1.01 -11.18 -32.75
C SER A 271 -0.47 -11.10 -33.13
N SER A 272 -1.28 -10.37 -32.37
CA SER A 272 -2.72 -10.16 -32.58
C SER A 272 -3.03 -9.28 -33.81
N LEU A 273 -2.06 -8.51 -34.31
CA LEU A 273 -2.11 -7.89 -35.64
C LEU A 273 -2.24 -8.92 -36.79
N PHE A 274 -2.03 -10.21 -36.49
CA PHE A 274 -2.11 -11.33 -37.44
C PHE A 274 -3.17 -12.37 -37.06
N ASP A 275 -4.00 -12.09 -36.04
CA ASP A 275 -5.11 -12.94 -35.62
C ASP A 275 -6.43 -12.54 -36.30
N LYS A 276 -7.43 -13.44 -36.30
CA LYS A 276 -8.74 -13.20 -36.94
C LYS A 276 -9.59 -12.17 -36.19
N THR A 277 -9.40 -12.02 -34.88
CA THR A 277 -10.06 -11.06 -33.99
C THR A 277 -8.99 -10.24 -33.25
N ILE A 278 -8.82 -8.97 -33.63
CA ILE A 278 -7.79 -8.12 -33.00
C ILE A 278 -8.20 -7.83 -31.55
N ASN A 279 -7.37 -8.22 -30.58
CA ASN A 279 -7.46 -7.85 -29.15
C ASN A 279 -8.67 -8.45 -28.37
N GLU A 280 -9.07 -9.68 -28.69
CA GLU A 280 -10.12 -10.42 -27.98
C GLU A 280 -9.63 -11.81 -27.56
N PHE A 281 -10.32 -12.41 -26.58
CA PHE A 281 -10.29 -13.85 -26.36
C PHE A 281 -11.52 -14.46 -27.03
N ASP A 282 -11.35 -15.56 -27.75
CA ASP A 282 -12.47 -16.22 -28.45
C ASP A 282 -13.08 -17.34 -27.58
N SER A 283 -12.33 -17.87 -26.61
CA SER A 283 -12.77 -18.94 -25.68
C SER A 283 -12.10 -18.83 -24.31
N PHE A 284 -12.63 -19.53 -23.29
CA PHE A 284 -11.94 -19.61 -22.00
C PHE A 284 -10.60 -20.37 -22.09
N GLU A 285 -10.43 -21.26 -23.07
CA GLU A 285 -9.15 -21.93 -23.30
C GLU A 285 -8.06 -20.94 -23.70
N ASP A 286 -8.38 -19.90 -24.47
CA ASP A 286 -7.41 -18.84 -24.80
C ASP A 286 -6.94 -18.09 -23.55
N VAL A 287 -7.83 -17.91 -22.57
CA VAL A 287 -7.48 -17.32 -21.27
C VAL A 287 -6.62 -18.29 -20.46
N PHE A 288 -6.95 -19.58 -20.43
CA PHE A 288 -6.14 -20.60 -19.74
C PHE A 288 -4.74 -20.77 -20.35
N ASP A 289 -4.58 -20.55 -21.65
CA ASP A 289 -3.32 -20.64 -22.37
C ASP A 289 -2.27 -19.63 -21.89
N LEU A 290 -2.69 -18.50 -21.31
CA LEU A 290 -1.81 -17.54 -20.64
C LEU A 290 -0.97 -18.19 -19.53
N TYR A 291 -1.51 -19.24 -18.89
CA TYR A 291 -0.89 -19.93 -17.76
C TYR A 291 -0.44 -21.36 -18.07
N ASN A 292 -0.87 -21.98 -19.18
CA ASN A 292 -0.50 -23.36 -19.54
C ASN A 292 0.60 -23.41 -20.60
N GLY A 293 0.35 -22.81 -21.77
CA GLY A 293 1.23 -22.84 -22.94
C GLY A 293 2.19 -21.66 -23.04
N GLY A 294 1.88 -20.55 -22.37
CA GLY A 294 2.56 -19.27 -22.54
C GLY A 294 2.18 -18.61 -23.87
N ILE A 295 2.52 -17.32 -24.03
CA ILE A 295 2.15 -16.56 -25.22
C ILE A 295 2.98 -17.02 -26.43
N LYS A 296 2.32 -17.46 -27.52
CA LYS A 296 2.99 -17.85 -28.77
C LYS A 296 3.67 -16.63 -29.42
N LEU A 297 4.99 -16.70 -29.59
CA LEU A 297 5.77 -15.65 -30.26
C LEU A 297 5.48 -15.60 -31.77
N PRO A 298 5.43 -14.40 -32.39
CA PRO A 298 5.36 -14.29 -33.83
C PRO A 298 6.73 -14.61 -34.46
N GLY A 299 6.74 -15.16 -35.69
CA GLY A 299 7.96 -15.63 -36.36
C GLY A 299 9.06 -14.55 -36.57
N LYS A 300 10.29 -15.00 -36.85
CA LYS A 300 11.52 -14.16 -36.96
C LYS A 300 11.41 -12.93 -37.89
N ALA A 301 10.52 -12.95 -38.88
CA ALA A 301 10.30 -11.82 -39.80
C ALA A 301 9.50 -10.65 -39.16
N THR A 302 8.80 -10.89 -38.05
CA THR A 302 7.96 -9.91 -37.35
C THR A 302 8.77 -9.16 -36.28
N VAL A 303 9.72 -9.83 -35.62
CA VAL A 303 10.60 -9.28 -34.57
C VAL A 303 11.44 -8.08 -35.06
N SER A 304 11.85 -8.05 -36.33
CA SER A 304 12.59 -6.91 -36.90
C SER A 304 11.73 -5.65 -37.08
N LYS A 305 10.40 -5.78 -37.18
CA LYS A 305 9.44 -4.66 -37.28
C LYS A 305 9.04 -4.10 -35.91
N VAL A 306 9.11 -4.92 -34.85
CA VAL A 306 8.90 -4.54 -33.44
C VAL A 306 9.91 -3.50 -32.96
N ARG A 307 11.15 -3.59 -33.45
CA ARG A 307 12.27 -2.69 -33.14
C ARG A 307 11.97 -1.20 -33.37
N ASN A 308 10.97 -0.87 -34.20
CA ASN A 308 10.63 0.51 -34.56
C ASN A 308 9.46 1.09 -33.75
N ARG A 309 8.78 0.31 -32.91
CA ARG A 309 7.56 0.74 -32.18
C ARG A 309 7.68 0.69 -30.65
N VAL A 310 8.71 0.04 -30.13
CA VAL A 310 8.99 -0.07 -28.70
C VAL A 310 10.33 0.62 -28.40
N PRO A 311 10.44 1.46 -27.35
CA PRO A 311 11.70 2.09 -26.99
C PRO A 311 12.83 1.06 -26.83
N TRP A 312 14.00 1.34 -27.42
CA TRP A 312 15.12 0.40 -27.51
C TRP A 312 15.69 0.00 -26.13
N GLU A 313 15.48 0.84 -25.13
CA GLU A 313 15.86 0.65 -23.73
C GLU A 313 15.04 -0.47 -23.07
N LEU A 314 13.75 -0.58 -23.40
CA LEU A 314 12.85 -1.65 -22.93
C LEU A 314 13.16 -2.99 -23.61
N LEU A 315 13.50 -2.95 -24.91
CA LEU A 315 13.89 -4.13 -25.70
C LEU A 315 15.24 -4.75 -25.31
N LYS A 316 16.13 -4.01 -24.65
CA LYS A 316 17.45 -4.52 -24.21
C LYS A 316 17.38 -5.42 -22.98
N GLU A 317 16.50 -5.10 -22.03
CA GLU A 317 16.32 -5.89 -20.81
C GLU A 317 15.52 -7.19 -21.08
N LEU A 318 14.72 -7.16 -22.16
CA LEU A 318 14.00 -8.29 -22.78
C LEU A 318 14.91 -9.44 -23.29
N VAL A 319 16.21 -9.22 -23.43
CA VAL A 319 17.17 -10.16 -24.06
C VAL A 319 18.22 -10.68 -23.07
N ARG A 320 18.02 -10.48 -21.75
CA ARG A 320 18.94 -11.05 -20.75
C ARG A 320 18.75 -12.58 -20.71
N ASN A 321 19.84 -13.28 -21.02
CA ASN A 321 19.93 -14.74 -21.15
C ASN A 321 19.94 -15.43 -19.78
N ASP A 322 18.79 -15.66 -19.15
CA ASP A 322 18.67 -16.52 -17.96
C ASP A 322 17.86 -17.80 -18.17
N GLY A 323 17.40 -18.08 -19.39
CA GLY A 323 17.01 -19.43 -19.81
C GLY A 323 15.68 -19.96 -19.26
N GLU A 324 14.92 -19.16 -18.51
CA GLU A 324 13.51 -19.48 -18.21
C GLU A 324 12.60 -19.08 -19.39
N ARG A 325 11.53 -19.84 -19.62
CA ARG A 325 10.52 -19.52 -20.65
C ARG A 325 9.81 -18.21 -20.27
N PHE A 326 10.33 -17.10 -20.78
CA PHE A 326 9.99 -15.69 -20.45
C PHE A 326 8.51 -15.25 -20.57
N LEU A 327 7.57 -16.11 -20.97
CA LEU A 327 6.22 -15.73 -21.46
C LEU A 327 5.03 -16.47 -20.82
N LYS A 328 5.21 -17.03 -19.63
CA LYS A 328 4.17 -17.79 -18.91
C LYS A 328 3.83 -17.11 -17.59
N PHE A 329 2.55 -16.80 -17.37
CA PHE A 329 2.05 -16.35 -16.07
C PHE A 329 1.98 -17.51 -15.07
N PRO A 330 2.32 -17.31 -13.79
CA PRO A 330 2.01 -18.28 -12.73
C PRO A 330 0.51 -18.62 -12.71
N ILE A 331 0.14 -19.88 -12.44
CA ILE A 331 -1.29 -20.24 -12.35
C ILE A 331 -1.89 -19.56 -11.10
N PRO A 332 -2.93 -18.70 -11.22
CA PRO A 332 -3.61 -18.10 -10.07
C PRO A 332 -4.25 -19.17 -9.18
N GLU A 333 -4.27 -18.92 -7.87
CA GLU A 333 -4.76 -19.92 -6.90
C GLU A 333 -6.23 -20.27 -7.13
N VAL A 334 -7.06 -19.29 -7.50
CA VAL A 334 -8.51 -19.47 -7.72
C VAL A 334 -8.86 -20.47 -8.83
N ILE A 335 -7.93 -20.76 -9.75
CA ILE A 335 -8.12 -21.75 -10.82
C ILE A 335 -7.14 -22.94 -10.74
N LYS A 336 -6.31 -22.99 -9.68
CA LYS A 336 -5.21 -23.96 -9.58
C LYS A 336 -5.72 -25.38 -9.39
N GLU A 337 -6.70 -25.55 -8.51
CA GLU A 337 -7.26 -26.86 -8.17
C GLU A 337 -8.53 -27.18 -8.96
N ASP A 338 -9.34 -26.17 -9.27
CA ASP A 338 -10.56 -26.29 -10.07
C ASP A 338 -10.72 -25.07 -10.98
N LYS A 339 -10.66 -25.29 -12.30
CA LYS A 339 -10.74 -24.24 -13.33
C LYS A 339 -12.14 -23.63 -13.48
N SER A 340 -13.16 -24.21 -12.86
CA SER A 340 -14.57 -23.82 -13.00
C SER A 340 -15.22 -23.32 -11.72
N ALA A 341 -14.65 -23.63 -10.55
CA ALA A 341 -15.22 -23.28 -9.25
C ALA A 341 -15.47 -21.77 -9.04
N TRP A 342 -14.67 -20.90 -9.67
CA TRP A 342 -14.88 -19.45 -9.65
C TRP A 342 -16.26 -19.00 -10.18
N ARG A 343 -16.90 -19.82 -11.03
CA ARG A 343 -18.23 -19.53 -11.60
C ARG A 343 -19.37 -19.83 -10.64
N THR A 344 -19.11 -20.54 -9.54
CA THR A 344 -20.15 -20.95 -8.60
C THR A 344 -20.72 -19.74 -7.86
N ASP A 345 -21.96 -19.84 -7.41
CA ASP A 345 -22.58 -18.81 -6.57
C ASP A 345 -21.96 -18.80 -5.17
N GLU A 346 -21.52 -19.97 -4.72
CA GLU A 346 -20.78 -20.17 -3.47
C GLU A 346 -19.47 -19.39 -3.48
N GLU A 347 -18.64 -19.50 -4.52
CA GLU A 347 -17.37 -18.76 -4.57
C GLU A 347 -17.60 -17.25 -4.71
N PHE A 348 -18.54 -16.85 -5.58
CA PHE A 348 -18.89 -15.45 -5.77
C PHE A 348 -19.27 -14.76 -4.44
N ALA A 349 -20.06 -15.43 -3.60
CA ALA A 349 -20.42 -14.91 -2.28
C ALA A 349 -19.28 -15.04 -1.25
N ARG A 350 -18.53 -16.15 -1.28
CA ARG A 350 -17.41 -16.40 -0.35
C ARG A 350 -16.29 -15.38 -0.51
N GLU A 351 -15.98 -14.94 -1.72
CA GLU A 351 -14.96 -13.91 -1.96
C GLU A 351 -15.30 -12.57 -1.28
N MET A 352 -16.57 -12.29 -0.98
CA MET A 352 -16.96 -11.12 -0.19
C MET A 352 -16.53 -11.21 1.29
N LEU A 353 -16.21 -12.42 1.77
CA LEU A 353 -15.74 -12.69 3.14
C LEU A 353 -14.23 -13.01 3.21
N ALA A 354 -13.69 -13.58 2.13
CA ALA A 354 -12.36 -14.19 2.14
C ALA A 354 -11.61 -14.07 0.79
N GLY A 355 -12.08 -13.21 -0.12
CA GLY A 355 -11.40 -12.88 -1.37
C GLY A 355 -10.51 -11.66 -1.23
N VAL A 356 -10.28 -10.97 -2.34
CA VAL A 356 -9.39 -9.79 -2.43
C VAL A 356 -9.99 -8.51 -1.83
N ASN A 357 -11.33 -8.40 -1.74
CA ASN A 357 -12.02 -7.24 -1.19
C ASN A 357 -13.01 -7.61 -0.06
N PRO A 358 -12.53 -8.22 1.03
CA PRO A 358 -13.40 -8.80 2.05
C PRO A 358 -13.89 -7.74 3.06
N VAL A 359 -13.98 -6.46 2.68
CA VAL A 359 -14.16 -5.34 3.62
C VAL A 359 -15.41 -4.50 3.37
N ILE A 360 -16.21 -4.83 2.34
CA ILE A 360 -17.34 -3.99 1.91
C ILE A 360 -18.70 -4.55 2.28
N ILE A 361 -18.86 -5.87 2.31
CA ILE A 361 -20.15 -6.51 2.63
C ILE A 361 -20.70 -6.00 3.96
N SER A 362 -22.00 -5.74 4.00
CA SER A 362 -22.69 -5.22 5.18
C SER A 362 -23.99 -5.98 5.43
N ARG A 363 -24.49 -5.94 6.67
CA ARG A 363 -25.82 -6.45 6.98
C ARG A 363 -26.87 -5.57 6.34
N LEU A 364 -27.85 -6.18 5.68
CA LEU A 364 -28.99 -5.45 5.14
C LEU A 364 -29.82 -4.89 6.30
N ARG A 365 -30.04 -3.57 6.32
CA ARG A 365 -30.72 -2.88 7.43
C ARG A 365 -32.21 -2.69 7.19
N GLU A 366 -32.62 -2.54 5.94
CA GLU A 366 -34.00 -2.38 5.53
C GLU A 366 -34.22 -3.02 4.15
N PHE A 367 -35.46 -3.40 3.87
CA PHE A 367 -35.86 -3.98 2.59
C PHE A 367 -37.11 -3.26 2.03
N PRO A 368 -37.12 -2.87 0.74
CA PRO A 368 -36.00 -2.95 -0.20
C PRO A 368 -34.84 -2.00 0.20
N PRO A 369 -33.60 -2.25 -0.25
CA PRO A 369 -32.47 -1.36 0.05
C PRO A 369 -32.75 0.09 -0.36
N ALA A 370 -32.47 1.05 0.53
CA ALA A 370 -32.59 2.48 0.24
C ALA A 370 -31.25 3.10 -0.18
N SER A 371 -31.33 4.15 -1.01
CA SER A 371 -30.21 5.01 -1.34
C SER A 371 -30.16 6.23 -0.43
N GLN A 372 -28.96 6.69 -0.12
CA GLN A 372 -28.67 7.92 0.63
C GLN A 372 -28.36 9.11 -0.28
N LEU A 373 -28.44 8.94 -1.61
CA LEU A 373 -28.25 10.03 -2.56
C LEU A 373 -29.37 11.07 -2.45
N ASP A 374 -29.03 12.35 -2.60
CA ASP A 374 -30.00 13.45 -2.57
C ASP A 374 -31.09 13.26 -3.64
N PRO A 375 -32.36 12.99 -3.24
CA PRO A 375 -33.44 12.72 -4.17
C PRO A 375 -33.77 13.93 -5.07
N LYS A 376 -33.42 15.15 -4.65
CA LYS A 376 -33.60 16.35 -5.49
C LYS A 376 -32.65 16.37 -6.67
N LYS A 377 -31.44 15.81 -6.50
CA LYS A 377 -30.41 15.78 -7.53
C LYS A 377 -30.48 14.52 -8.39
N TYR A 378 -30.75 13.38 -7.75
CA TYR A 378 -30.68 12.06 -8.39
C TYR A 378 -32.05 11.38 -8.52
N GLY A 379 -33.15 12.00 -8.12
CA GLY A 379 -34.48 11.37 -8.16
C GLY A 379 -34.60 10.17 -7.22
N ASN A 380 -35.57 9.29 -7.48
CA ASN A 380 -35.74 8.06 -6.70
C ASN A 380 -34.62 7.05 -7.04
N GLN A 381 -33.80 6.72 -6.05
CA GLN A 381 -32.66 5.81 -6.15
C GLN A 381 -32.83 4.56 -5.27
N HIS A 382 -34.02 4.38 -4.67
CA HIS A 382 -34.36 3.17 -3.92
C HIS A 382 -34.40 1.95 -4.82
N SER A 383 -34.02 0.80 -4.27
CA SER A 383 -33.94 -0.47 -5.00
C SER A 383 -35.31 -0.92 -5.51
N THR A 384 -35.32 -1.59 -6.67
CA THR A 384 -36.52 -2.19 -7.25
C THR A 384 -36.67 -3.68 -6.96
N ILE A 385 -35.76 -4.29 -6.17
CA ILE A 385 -35.85 -5.71 -5.76
C ILE A 385 -37.09 -5.90 -4.89
N LYS A 386 -37.90 -6.90 -5.22
CA LYS A 386 -39.12 -7.24 -4.47
C LYS A 386 -38.93 -8.48 -3.61
N LYS A 387 -39.82 -8.67 -2.64
CA LYS A 387 -39.75 -9.84 -1.73
C LYS A 387 -39.89 -11.14 -2.53
N GLU A 388 -40.77 -11.16 -3.52
CA GLU A 388 -41.06 -12.33 -4.35
C GLU A 388 -39.84 -12.75 -5.20
N ASP A 389 -38.95 -11.81 -5.54
CA ASP A 389 -37.74 -12.09 -6.32
C ASP A 389 -36.74 -12.95 -5.51
N ILE A 390 -36.73 -12.84 -4.18
CA ILE A 390 -35.70 -13.44 -3.33
C ILE A 390 -36.22 -14.56 -2.42
N GLU A 391 -37.46 -14.51 -1.95
CA GLU A 391 -38.02 -15.49 -0.98
C GLU A 391 -38.01 -16.93 -1.53
N ILE A 392 -38.16 -17.10 -2.84
CA ILE A 392 -38.03 -18.39 -3.55
C ILE A 392 -36.72 -19.12 -3.22
N ASN A 393 -35.63 -18.37 -2.98
CA ASN A 393 -34.28 -18.92 -2.80
C ASN A 393 -33.75 -18.84 -1.36
N MET A 394 -34.62 -18.48 -0.39
CA MET A 394 -34.27 -18.26 1.03
C MET A 394 -34.56 -19.47 1.95
N ASN A 395 -34.56 -20.68 1.41
CA ASN A 395 -34.73 -21.92 2.18
C ASN A 395 -36.01 -21.94 3.06
N GLY A 396 -37.08 -21.30 2.59
CA GLY A 396 -38.37 -21.23 3.28
C GLY A 396 -38.54 -20.05 4.25
N PHE A 397 -37.54 -19.19 4.42
CA PHE A 397 -37.67 -17.95 5.18
C PHE A 397 -38.38 -16.86 4.35
N THR A 398 -39.22 -16.06 5.01
CA THR A 398 -39.66 -14.77 4.46
C THR A 398 -38.56 -13.72 4.63
N VAL A 399 -38.64 -12.61 3.87
CA VAL A 399 -37.71 -11.48 4.04
C VAL A 399 -37.73 -10.96 5.47
N ASP A 400 -38.92 -10.80 6.06
CA ASP A 400 -39.05 -10.24 7.40
C ASP A 400 -38.40 -11.15 8.46
N GLN A 401 -38.60 -12.48 8.36
CA GLN A 401 -37.96 -13.45 9.26
C GLN A 401 -36.43 -13.44 9.12
N ALA A 402 -35.93 -13.33 7.89
CA ALA A 402 -34.48 -13.30 7.65
C ALA A 402 -33.85 -11.98 8.13
N MET A 403 -34.55 -10.84 8.01
CA MET A 403 -34.12 -9.57 8.58
C MET A 403 -34.06 -9.63 10.10
N GLU A 404 -35.11 -10.13 10.75
CA GLU A 404 -35.19 -10.27 12.22
C GLU A 404 -34.11 -11.19 12.78
N SER A 405 -33.77 -12.25 12.04
CA SER A 405 -32.71 -13.21 12.42
C SER A 405 -31.31 -12.81 11.94
N ASN A 406 -31.12 -11.60 11.39
CA ASN A 406 -29.84 -11.08 10.87
C ASN A 406 -29.19 -11.96 9.79
N ARG A 407 -29.99 -12.51 8.88
CA ARG A 407 -29.54 -13.41 7.82
C ARG A 407 -29.45 -12.77 6.44
N LEU A 408 -29.84 -11.50 6.28
CA LEU A 408 -29.71 -10.79 5.01
C LEU A 408 -28.52 -9.83 5.02
N PHE A 409 -27.71 -9.93 3.98
CA PHE A 409 -26.51 -9.12 3.76
C PHE A 409 -26.57 -8.50 2.36
N ILE A 410 -25.76 -7.46 2.16
CA ILE A 410 -25.71 -6.71 0.91
C ILE A 410 -24.27 -6.31 0.57
N LEU A 411 -23.90 -6.51 -0.69
CA LEU A 411 -22.79 -5.81 -1.34
C LEU A 411 -23.38 -4.66 -2.15
N ASP A 412 -23.24 -3.44 -1.64
CA ASP A 412 -23.86 -2.24 -2.22
C ASP A 412 -22.80 -1.30 -2.80
N HIS A 413 -22.70 -1.28 -4.12
CA HIS A 413 -21.86 -0.35 -4.88
C HIS A 413 -22.67 0.81 -5.47
N HIS A 414 -23.99 0.83 -5.26
CA HIS A 414 -24.90 1.66 -6.02
C HIS A 414 -24.60 3.16 -5.83
N ASP A 415 -24.63 3.63 -4.58
CA ASP A 415 -24.52 5.06 -4.30
C ASP A 415 -23.13 5.61 -4.63
N ALA A 416 -22.10 4.79 -4.42
CA ALA A 416 -20.72 5.15 -4.73
C ALA A 416 -20.50 5.35 -6.24
N LEU A 417 -21.16 4.56 -7.08
CA LEU A 417 -20.98 4.62 -8.53
C LEU A 417 -21.99 5.52 -9.23
N MET A 418 -23.23 5.61 -8.74
CA MET A 418 -24.31 6.37 -9.40
C MET A 418 -23.93 7.83 -9.62
N VAL A 419 -23.19 8.44 -8.69
CA VAL A 419 -22.67 9.81 -8.77
C VAL A 419 -21.70 10.04 -9.95
N TYR A 420 -21.11 8.98 -10.49
CA TYR A 420 -20.10 8.99 -11.55
C TYR A 420 -20.51 8.24 -12.81
N LEU A 421 -21.59 7.46 -12.76
CA LEU A 421 -21.96 6.47 -13.77
C LEU A 421 -22.11 7.08 -15.17
N ARG A 422 -22.68 8.29 -15.29
CA ARG A 422 -22.81 9.01 -16.58
C ARG A 422 -21.47 9.32 -17.22
N LYS A 423 -20.51 9.81 -16.42
CA LYS A 423 -19.16 10.11 -16.89
C LYS A 423 -18.47 8.83 -17.37
N ILE A 424 -18.55 7.78 -16.58
CA ILE A 424 -17.95 6.47 -16.87
C ILE A 424 -18.53 5.87 -18.16
N ASN A 425 -19.86 5.88 -18.33
CA ASN A 425 -20.52 5.33 -19.50
C ASN A 425 -20.32 6.16 -20.78
N SER A 426 -19.81 7.40 -20.67
CA SER A 426 -19.37 8.18 -21.84
C SER A 426 -18.00 7.74 -22.37
N THR A 427 -17.30 6.86 -21.67
CA THR A 427 -16.07 6.20 -22.15
C THR A 427 -16.42 4.93 -22.94
N ASN A 428 -15.40 4.14 -23.31
CA ASN A 428 -15.61 2.83 -23.94
C ASN A 428 -16.25 1.81 -22.98
N THR A 429 -16.16 2.04 -21.67
CA THR A 429 -16.81 1.24 -20.63
C THR A 429 -18.34 1.35 -20.70
N LYS A 430 -19.05 0.26 -20.38
CA LYS A 430 -20.50 0.21 -20.20
C LYS A 430 -20.80 -0.43 -18.85
N MET A 431 -21.14 0.41 -17.87
CA MET A 431 -21.21 0.08 -16.46
C MET A 431 -22.62 0.25 -15.90
N TYR A 432 -22.93 -0.57 -14.90
CA TYR A 432 -24.08 -0.43 -14.01
C TYR A 432 -23.60 -0.06 -12.61
N ALA A 433 -24.46 0.60 -11.85
CA ALA A 433 -24.35 0.68 -10.39
C ALA A 433 -25.05 -0.55 -9.81
N THR A 434 -24.35 -1.38 -9.05
CA THR A 434 -24.85 -2.70 -8.65
C THR A 434 -25.22 -2.81 -7.17
N ARG A 435 -26.23 -3.64 -6.88
CA ARG A 435 -26.51 -4.17 -5.53
C ARG A 435 -26.66 -5.68 -5.58
N THR A 436 -26.09 -6.39 -4.62
CA THR A 436 -26.23 -7.84 -4.49
C THR A 436 -26.80 -8.19 -3.13
N ILE A 437 -27.93 -8.89 -3.07
CA ILE A 437 -28.52 -9.40 -1.82
C ILE A 437 -28.05 -10.82 -1.57
N LEU A 438 -27.62 -11.10 -0.34
CA LEU A 438 -27.11 -12.39 0.09
C LEU A 438 -27.87 -12.91 1.31
N PHE A 439 -28.01 -14.23 1.39
CA PHE A 439 -28.61 -14.94 2.52
C PHE A 439 -27.55 -15.76 3.27
N LEU A 440 -27.53 -15.66 4.60
CA LEU A 440 -26.72 -16.49 5.49
C LEU A 440 -27.45 -17.81 5.78
N GLN A 441 -26.87 -18.88 5.25
CA GLN A 441 -27.38 -20.23 5.40
C GLN A 441 -27.07 -20.81 6.79
N ASP A 442 -27.77 -21.86 7.19
CA ASP A 442 -27.55 -22.55 8.47
C ASP A 442 -26.18 -23.20 8.60
N ASP A 443 -25.51 -23.45 7.48
CA ASP A 443 -24.16 -23.99 7.46
C ASP A 443 -23.06 -22.91 7.52
N GLY A 444 -23.45 -21.64 7.71
CA GLY A 444 -22.56 -20.50 7.84
C GLY A 444 -22.09 -19.87 6.52
N THR A 445 -22.48 -20.41 5.37
CA THR A 445 -22.12 -19.87 4.06
C THR A 445 -23.10 -18.80 3.57
N LEU A 446 -22.65 -17.93 2.67
CA LEU A 446 -23.50 -16.95 2.01
C LEU A 446 -23.98 -17.48 0.66
N LYS A 447 -25.26 -17.22 0.35
CA LYS A 447 -25.90 -17.54 -0.93
C LYS A 447 -26.40 -16.25 -1.59
N PRO A 448 -25.99 -15.91 -2.83
CA PRO A 448 -26.55 -14.76 -3.54
C PRO A 448 -28.01 -15.03 -3.91
N LEU A 449 -28.88 -14.04 -3.72
CA LEU A 449 -30.32 -14.14 -3.99
C LEU A 449 -30.74 -13.34 -5.23
N ALA A 450 -30.20 -12.13 -5.37
CA ALA A 450 -30.52 -11.23 -6.47
C ALA A 450 -29.39 -10.22 -6.71
N ILE A 451 -29.26 -9.80 -7.96
CA ILE A 451 -28.40 -8.69 -8.40
C ILE A 451 -29.29 -7.64 -9.07
N GLU A 452 -29.21 -6.41 -8.59
CA GLU A 452 -29.80 -5.24 -9.24
C GLU A 452 -28.74 -4.53 -10.08
N LEU A 453 -29.03 -4.33 -11.37
CA LEU A 453 -28.22 -3.53 -12.29
C LEU A 453 -28.94 -2.22 -12.57
N SER A 454 -28.44 -1.12 -11.99
CA SER A 454 -29.03 0.21 -12.12
C SER A 454 -28.29 1.10 -13.11
N LEU A 455 -29.04 1.78 -13.97
CA LEU A 455 -28.57 2.87 -14.83
C LEU A 455 -29.21 4.19 -14.42
N LEU A 456 -28.57 5.29 -14.81
CA LEU A 456 -29.21 6.60 -14.76
C LEU A 456 -30.33 6.68 -15.79
N HIS A 457 -31.43 7.36 -15.44
CA HIS A 457 -32.52 7.58 -16.37
C HIS A 457 -32.04 8.36 -17.63
N PRO A 458 -32.42 7.94 -18.86
CA PRO A 458 -31.95 8.57 -20.10
C PRO A 458 -32.27 10.07 -20.21
N GLN A 459 -33.39 10.50 -19.62
CA GLN A 459 -33.86 11.89 -19.64
C GLN A 459 -33.21 12.79 -18.57
N GLY A 460 -32.31 12.26 -17.74
CA GLY A 460 -31.52 13.03 -16.77
C GLY A 460 -31.52 12.45 -15.36
N ASP A 461 -30.47 12.77 -14.60
CA ASP A 461 -30.18 12.16 -13.28
C ASP A 461 -31.30 12.38 -12.27
N HIS A 462 -31.96 13.55 -12.29
CA HIS A 462 -33.07 13.90 -11.40
C HIS A 462 -34.31 13.00 -11.51
N ARG A 463 -34.37 12.10 -12.50
CA ARG A 463 -35.49 11.18 -12.73
C ARG A 463 -35.34 9.83 -12.01
N GLY A 464 -34.20 9.57 -11.35
CA GLY A 464 -33.99 8.30 -10.64
C GLY A 464 -33.19 7.28 -11.43
N ALA A 465 -33.07 6.09 -10.86
CA ALA A 465 -32.48 4.93 -11.52
C ALA A 465 -33.50 4.20 -12.41
N VAL A 466 -33.00 3.58 -13.48
CA VAL A 466 -33.68 2.52 -14.22
C VAL A 466 -32.95 1.22 -13.90
N SER A 467 -33.59 0.37 -13.10
CA SER A 467 -33.01 -0.87 -12.60
C SER A 467 -33.60 -2.09 -13.29
N ARG A 468 -32.79 -3.14 -13.42
CA ARG A 468 -33.22 -4.51 -13.74
C ARG A 468 -32.72 -5.45 -12.67
N VAL A 469 -33.55 -6.39 -12.25
CA VAL A 469 -33.24 -7.38 -11.22
C VAL A 469 -33.01 -8.73 -11.90
N PHE A 470 -31.94 -9.40 -11.50
CA PHE A 470 -31.54 -10.73 -11.97
C PHE A 470 -31.43 -11.66 -10.77
N THR A 471 -31.88 -12.90 -10.93
CA THR A 471 -31.86 -13.93 -9.89
C THR A 471 -31.08 -15.15 -10.39
N PRO A 472 -30.57 -16.00 -9.48
CA PRO A 472 -29.93 -17.26 -9.86
C PRO A 472 -30.80 -18.09 -10.81
N ALA A 473 -30.17 -18.68 -11.82
CA ALA A 473 -30.79 -19.51 -12.85
C ALA A 473 -29.94 -20.75 -13.13
N GLU A 474 -30.54 -21.76 -13.79
CA GLU A 474 -29.88 -23.04 -14.06
C GLU A 474 -28.70 -22.90 -15.03
N ASP A 475 -27.56 -23.49 -14.68
CA ASP A 475 -26.37 -23.49 -15.54
C ASP A 475 -26.63 -24.18 -16.89
N GLY A 476 -26.00 -23.68 -17.95
CA GLY A 476 -26.17 -24.21 -19.31
C GLY A 476 -27.40 -23.67 -20.06
N THR A 477 -28.23 -22.86 -19.41
CA THR A 477 -29.30 -22.08 -20.06
C THR A 477 -28.81 -20.67 -20.44
N VAL A 478 -29.57 -19.97 -21.30
CA VAL A 478 -29.29 -18.56 -21.60
C VAL A 478 -29.48 -17.69 -20.35
N GLU A 479 -30.49 -17.99 -19.53
CA GLU A 479 -30.74 -17.34 -18.25
C GLU A 479 -29.59 -17.55 -17.25
N GLY A 480 -29.02 -18.76 -17.19
CA GLY A 480 -27.83 -19.05 -16.39
C GLY A 480 -26.63 -18.21 -16.86
N THR A 481 -26.46 -18.02 -18.16
CA THR A 481 -25.40 -17.17 -18.72
C THR A 481 -25.63 -15.68 -18.41
N ILE A 482 -26.88 -15.22 -18.46
CA ILE A 482 -27.28 -13.87 -18.03
C ILE A 482 -26.98 -13.66 -16.54
N TRP A 483 -27.23 -14.65 -15.69
CA TRP A 483 -26.87 -14.61 -14.27
C TRP A 483 -25.35 -14.51 -14.06
N GLN A 484 -24.56 -15.29 -14.80
CA GLN A 484 -23.09 -15.18 -14.77
C GLN A 484 -22.61 -13.79 -15.22
N LEU A 485 -23.23 -13.18 -16.23
CA LEU A 485 -22.94 -11.79 -16.61
C LEU A 485 -23.34 -10.79 -15.52
N ALA A 486 -24.47 -10.98 -14.84
CA ALA A 486 -24.87 -10.12 -13.72
C ALA A 486 -23.80 -10.15 -12.60
N LYS A 487 -23.30 -11.34 -12.25
CA LYS A 487 -22.16 -11.49 -11.33
C LYS A 487 -20.89 -10.81 -11.84
N ALA A 488 -20.61 -10.91 -13.14
CA ALA A 488 -19.46 -10.22 -13.75
C ALA A 488 -19.56 -8.70 -13.59
N TYR A 489 -20.73 -8.08 -13.79
CA TYR A 489 -20.91 -6.63 -13.57
C TYR A 489 -20.68 -6.23 -12.12
N VAL A 490 -21.13 -7.04 -11.16
CA VAL A 490 -20.82 -6.84 -9.73
C VAL A 490 -19.32 -6.95 -9.49
N ALA A 491 -18.65 -7.97 -10.05
CA ALA A 491 -17.22 -8.14 -9.92
C ALA A 491 -16.42 -6.99 -10.56
N VAL A 492 -16.91 -6.35 -11.62
CA VAL A 492 -16.29 -5.13 -12.17
C VAL A 492 -16.44 -3.94 -11.23
N ASN A 493 -17.64 -3.71 -10.69
CA ASN A 493 -17.86 -2.67 -9.67
C ASN A 493 -16.89 -2.88 -8.49
N ASP A 494 -16.86 -4.09 -7.98
CA ASP A 494 -16.07 -4.46 -6.81
C ASP A 494 -14.57 -4.37 -7.09
N SER A 495 -14.10 -4.74 -8.28
CA SER A 495 -12.68 -4.64 -8.64
C SER A 495 -12.21 -3.19 -8.76
N GLY A 496 -13.02 -2.29 -9.33
CA GLY A 496 -12.66 -0.87 -9.37
C GLY A 496 -12.76 -0.19 -8.00
N TYR A 497 -13.78 -0.55 -7.20
CA TYR A 497 -13.91 -0.06 -5.82
C TYR A 497 -12.75 -0.55 -4.94
N HIS A 498 -12.42 -1.83 -5.03
CA HIS A 498 -11.27 -2.45 -4.36
C HIS A 498 -9.99 -1.68 -4.65
N GLN A 499 -9.62 -1.53 -5.92
CA GLN A 499 -8.35 -0.92 -6.31
C GLN A 499 -8.26 0.55 -5.90
N LEU A 500 -9.33 1.34 -6.10
CA LEU A 500 -9.30 2.78 -5.87
C LEU A 500 -9.57 3.19 -4.44
N ILE A 501 -10.40 2.43 -3.72
CA ILE A 501 -10.96 2.83 -2.44
C ILE A 501 -10.41 1.95 -1.33
N SER A 502 -10.72 0.64 -1.34
CA SER A 502 -10.26 -0.28 -0.29
C SER A 502 -8.73 -0.35 -0.22
N HIS A 503 -8.07 -0.36 -1.37
CA HIS A 503 -6.62 -0.45 -1.50
C HIS A 503 -5.98 0.93 -1.55
N TRP A 504 -6.04 1.65 -2.67
CA TRP A 504 -5.31 2.91 -2.83
C TRP A 504 -5.70 3.99 -1.81
N LEU A 505 -6.99 4.33 -1.69
CA LEU A 505 -7.40 5.43 -0.81
C LEU A 505 -7.21 5.07 0.66
N ASN A 506 -7.80 3.95 1.10
CA ASN A 506 -7.90 3.60 2.52
C ASN A 506 -6.61 3.02 3.10
N THR A 507 -5.56 2.80 2.30
CA THR A 507 -4.22 2.47 2.80
C THR A 507 -3.18 3.46 2.29
N HIS A 508 -2.77 3.39 1.02
CA HIS A 508 -1.68 4.18 0.44
C HIS A 508 -1.83 5.68 0.67
N ALA A 509 -2.94 6.27 0.21
CA ALA A 509 -3.13 7.71 0.21
C ALA A 509 -3.34 8.27 1.63
N VAL A 510 -4.11 7.57 2.48
CA VAL A 510 -4.39 8.03 3.84
C VAL A 510 -3.20 7.88 4.78
N ILE A 511 -2.29 6.92 4.57
CA ILE A 511 -1.12 6.74 5.44
C ILE A 511 0.01 7.74 5.13
N GLU A 512 0.21 8.15 3.88
CA GLU A 512 1.32 9.06 3.51
C GLU A 512 1.39 10.36 4.35
N PRO A 513 0.27 11.06 4.67
CA PRO A 513 0.27 12.17 5.62
C PRO A 513 0.86 11.87 7.00
N PHE A 514 0.60 10.69 7.56
CA PHE A 514 1.14 10.28 8.86
C PHE A 514 2.65 10.14 8.82
N ILE A 515 3.20 9.63 7.71
CA ILE A 515 4.65 9.51 7.50
C ILE A 515 5.30 10.89 7.49
N ILE A 516 4.71 11.82 6.73
CA ILE A 516 5.19 13.19 6.59
C ILE A 516 5.17 13.88 7.97
N ALA A 517 4.04 13.85 8.67
CA ALA A 517 3.90 14.47 9.99
C ALA A 517 4.89 13.88 11.00
N THR A 518 5.03 12.55 11.03
CA THR A 518 5.92 11.85 11.98
C THR A 518 7.36 12.31 11.82
N ASN A 519 7.88 12.37 10.59
CA ASN A 519 9.25 12.80 10.32
C ASN A 519 9.46 14.31 10.53
N ARG A 520 8.40 15.11 10.44
CA ARG A 520 8.45 16.57 10.62
C ARG A 520 8.36 17.02 12.07
N GLN A 521 7.66 16.27 12.91
CA GLN A 521 7.28 16.71 14.26
C GLN A 521 7.82 15.81 15.38
N LEU A 522 8.03 14.51 15.13
CA LEU A 522 8.53 13.59 16.14
C LEU A 522 10.01 13.28 15.89
N SER A 523 10.87 13.62 16.85
CA SER A 523 12.30 13.29 16.76
C SER A 523 12.51 11.78 16.64
N VAL A 524 13.60 11.34 16.02
CA VAL A 524 14.05 9.92 16.05
C VAL A 524 14.26 9.37 17.47
N LEU A 525 14.42 10.26 18.46
CA LEU A 525 14.49 9.91 19.89
C LEU A 525 13.10 9.68 20.53
N HIS A 526 12.03 10.15 19.88
CA HIS A 526 10.68 10.13 20.43
C HIS A 526 10.11 8.70 20.42
N PRO A 527 9.45 8.24 21.50
CA PRO A 527 8.91 6.88 21.56
C PRO A 527 7.91 6.60 20.43
N ILE A 528 6.98 7.52 20.17
CA ILE A 528 6.00 7.34 19.07
C ILE A 528 6.62 7.32 17.68
N HIS A 529 7.73 8.05 17.45
CA HIS A 529 8.50 7.88 16.20
C HIS A 529 9.02 6.45 16.08
N LYS A 530 9.62 5.91 17.16
CA LYS A 530 10.15 4.55 17.17
C LYS A 530 9.06 3.48 17.08
N LEU A 531 7.86 3.74 17.58
CA LEU A 531 6.73 2.83 17.44
C LEU A 531 6.26 2.76 15.98
N LEU A 532 6.06 3.92 15.33
CA LEU A 532 5.41 4.00 14.02
C LEU A 532 6.35 3.83 12.82
N GLN A 533 7.62 4.21 12.94
CA GLN A 533 8.57 4.22 11.82
C GLN A 533 8.67 2.90 11.02
N PRO A 534 8.66 1.69 11.65
CA PRO A 534 8.68 0.44 10.89
C PRO A 534 7.49 0.29 9.95
N HIS A 535 6.35 0.87 10.32
CA HIS A 535 5.09 0.78 9.61
C HIS A 535 4.96 1.79 8.45
N PHE A 536 6.02 2.57 8.20
CA PHE A 536 6.08 3.54 7.11
C PHE A 536 7.11 3.19 6.02
N ARG A 537 7.87 2.10 6.23
CA ARG A 537 8.90 1.64 5.29
C ARG A 537 8.33 1.58 3.88
N ASP A 538 9.06 2.13 2.90
CA ASP A 538 8.78 2.03 1.46
C ASP A 538 7.49 2.74 0.97
N THR A 539 6.57 3.14 1.84
CA THR A 539 5.25 3.67 1.47
C THR A 539 5.32 4.97 0.65
N MET A 540 6.15 5.95 1.06
CA MET A 540 6.29 7.19 0.27
C MET A 540 6.87 6.92 -1.13
N ASN A 541 7.78 5.96 -1.25
CA ASN A 541 8.43 5.65 -2.52
C ASN A 541 7.49 4.89 -3.47
N ILE A 542 6.73 3.90 -2.99
CA ILE A 542 5.73 3.23 -3.83
C ILE A 542 4.62 4.21 -4.24
N ASN A 543 4.17 5.09 -3.35
CA ASN A 543 3.18 6.11 -3.70
C ASN A 543 3.71 7.09 -4.76
N ALA A 544 4.97 7.52 -4.64
CA ALA A 544 5.58 8.39 -5.63
C ALA A 544 5.70 7.72 -7.00
N LEU A 545 6.09 6.44 -7.05
CA LEU A 545 6.10 5.66 -8.29
C LEU A 545 4.69 5.49 -8.87
N ALA A 546 3.69 5.17 -8.04
CA ALA A 546 2.30 5.06 -8.45
C ALA A 546 1.78 6.35 -9.11
N ARG A 547 2.12 7.53 -8.56
CA ARG A 547 1.80 8.84 -9.17
C ARG A 547 2.42 9.07 -10.54
N GLN A 548 3.46 8.32 -10.92
CA GLN A 548 4.17 8.50 -12.18
C GLN A 548 3.80 7.47 -13.26
N ILE A 549 3.40 6.25 -12.86
CA ILE A 549 3.17 5.15 -13.81
C ILE A 549 1.79 4.50 -13.70
N LEU A 550 1.13 4.62 -12.53
CA LEU A 550 -0.09 3.88 -12.22
C LEU A 550 -1.32 4.79 -12.33
N ILE A 551 -1.38 5.83 -11.51
CA ILE A 551 -2.57 6.66 -11.31
C ILE A 551 -2.53 8.02 -12.04
N ASN A 552 -1.50 8.26 -12.84
CA ASN A 552 -1.39 9.44 -13.69
C ASN A 552 -2.31 9.34 -14.92
N ALA A 553 -2.49 10.46 -15.60
CA ALA A 553 -3.20 10.55 -16.87
C ALA A 553 -2.57 9.60 -17.91
N GLY A 554 -3.34 8.64 -18.40
CA GLY A 554 -2.89 7.59 -19.31
C GLY A 554 -1.96 6.55 -18.66
N GLY A 555 -1.89 6.51 -17.33
CA GLY A 555 -1.21 5.47 -16.56
C GLY A 555 -1.97 4.15 -16.57
N MET A 556 -1.35 3.11 -16.01
CA MET A 556 -1.87 1.75 -16.05
C MET A 556 -3.30 1.62 -15.50
N LEU A 557 -3.60 2.27 -14.37
CA LEU A 557 -4.91 2.18 -13.73
C LEU A 557 -6.01 2.74 -14.66
N GLU A 558 -5.82 3.90 -15.28
CA GLU A 558 -6.82 4.47 -16.19
C GLU A 558 -7.07 3.63 -17.45
N ILE A 559 -6.14 2.75 -17.82
CA ILE A 559 -6.25 1.87 -18.99
C ILE A 559 -6.94 0.56 -18.61
N THR A 560 -6.73 0.07 -17.40
CA THR A 560 -7.11 -1.28 -16.99
C THR A 560 -8.33 -1.36 -16.08
N VAL A 561 -8.86 -0.25 -15.53
CA VAL A 561 -10.10 -0.25 -14.75
C VAL A 561 -11.19 0.65 -15.32
N PHE A 562 -12.43 0.28 -15.02
CA PHE A 562 -13.64 0.84 -15.62
C PHE A 562 -13.83 2.37 -15.52
N PRO A 563 -13.39 3.09 -14.46
CA PRO A 563 -13.61 4.54 -14.38
C PRO A 563 -12.72 5.34 -15.35
N ALA A 564 -11.69 4.69 -15.91
CA ALA A 564 -10.75 5.27 -16.85
C ALA A 564 -10.20 6.63 -16.35
N ARG A 565 -10.31 7.69 -17.13
CA ARG A 565 -9.83 9.05 -16.77
C ARG A 565 -10.49 9.67 -15.53
N TYR A 566 -11.58 9.09 -15.03
CA TYR A 566 -12.32 9.58 -13.86
C TYR A 566 -11.94 8.86 -12.56
N SER A 567 -10.98 7.92 -12.61
CA SER A 567 -10.61 7.08 -11.47
C SER A 567 -10.22 7.86 -10.22
N MET A 568 -9.28 8.80 -10.36
CA MET A 568 -8.75 9.52 -9.20
C MET A 568 -9.70 10.61 -8.68
N GLU A 569 -10.53 11.21 -9.54
CA GLU A 569 -11.57 12.14 -9.08
C GLU A 569 -12.69 11.41 -8.33
N MET A 570 -13.07 10.19 -8.76
CA MET A 570 -14.01 9.33 -8.05
C MET A 570 -13.48 8.97 -6.65
N SER A 571 -12.21 8.60 -6.54
CA SER A 571 -11.54 8.37 -5.24
C SER A 571 -11.64 9.59 -4.32
N ALA A 572 -11.41 10.81 -4.85
CA ALA A 572 -11.50 12.03 -4.06
C ALA A 572 -12.93 12.39 -3.61
N VAL A 573 -13.94 12.09 -4.43
CA VAL A 573 -15.34 12.26 -4.01
C VAL A 573 -15.70 11.28 -2.90
N LEU A 574 -15.25 10.03 -2.97
CA LEU A 574 -15.53 9.02 -1.95
C LEU A 574 -14.76 9.25 -0.64
N TYR A 575 -13.59 9.90 -0.69
CA TYR A 575 -12.86 10.35 0.50
C TYR A 575 -13.67 11.28 1.41
N LYS A 576 -14.71 11.95 0.91
CA LYS A 576 -15.64 12.72 1.74
C LYS A 576 -16.25 11.90 2.88
N ASN A 577 -16.50 10.62 2.63
CA ASN A 577 -17.10 9.70 3.59
C ASN A 577 -16.07 8.93 4.44
N TRP A 578 -14.77 9.16 4.22
CA TRP A 578 -13.72 8.53 5.03
C TRP A 578 -13.72 9.10 6.46
N VAL A 579 -13.55 8.22 7.44
CA VAL A 579 -13.55 8.55 8.87
C VAL A 579 -12.41 7.78 9.52
N PHE A 580 -11.47 8.48 10.16
CA PHE A 580 -10.26 7.86 10.72
C PHE A 580 -10.57 6.82 11.79
N THR A 581 -11.45 7.15 12.73
CA THR A 581 -11.80 6.28 13.87
C THR A 581 -12.54 5.02 13.42
N GLU A 582 -13.22 5.06 12.28
CA GLU A 582 -13.88 3.91 11.66
C GLU A 582 -12.92 3.03 10.84
N GLN A 583 -11.63 3.39 10.74
CA GLN A 583 -10.61 2.48 10.19
C GLN A 583 -10.14 1.45 11.23
N SER A 584 -10.62 1.55 12.47
CA SER A 584 -10.53 0.48 13.46
C SER A 584 -11.36 -0.72 13.02
N LEU A 585 -10.77 -1.93 13.01
CA LEU A 585 -11.49 -3.13 12.59
C LEU A 585 -12.76 -3.38 13.43
N PRO A 586 -12.73 -3.33 14.78
CA PRO A 586 -13.95 -3.37 15.59
C PRO A 586 -15.03 -2.37 15.18
N ALA A 587 -14.66 -1.10 14.99
CA ALA A 587 -15.59 -0.04 14.62
C ALA A 587 -16.18 -0.25 13.21
N ASP A 588 -15.36 -0.66 12.25
CA ASP A 588 -15.79 -1.01 10.89
C ASP A 588 -16.79 -2.18 10.88
N LEU A 589 -16.50 -3.27 11.60
CA LEU A 589 -17.39 -4.43 11.69
C LEU A 589 -18.75 -4.06 12.30
N ILE A 590 -18.78 -3.22 13.34
CA ILE A 590 -20.02 -2.71 13.92
C ILE A 590 -20.74 -1.80 12.91
N LYS A 591 -20.02 -0.88 12.26
CA LYS A 591 -20.60 0.05 11.28
C LYS A 591 -21.26 -0.69 10.13
N ARG A 592 -20.61 -1.70 9.57
CA ARG A 592 -21.18 -2.55 8.52
C ARG A 592 -22.27 -3.50 9.03
N GLY A 593 -22.47 -3.57 10.35
CA GLY A 593 -23.45 -4.46 10.98
C GLY A 593 -23.04 -5.93 10.90
N ILE A 594 -21.75 -6.21 10.74
CA ILE A 594 -21.18 -7.57 10.74
C ILE A 594 -20.97 -8.07 12.17
N ALA A 595 -20.80 -7.15 13.13
CA ALA A 595 -20.63 -7.47 14.54
C ALA A 595 -21.55 -6.61 15.42
N VAL A 596 -21.87 -7.14 16.60
CA VAL A 596 -22.49 -6.39 17.70
C VAL A 596 -21.60 -6.44 18.94
N PRO A 597 -21.56 -5.39 19.77
CA PRO A 597 -20.86 -5.44 21.06
C PRO A 597 -21.39 -6.57 21.95
N ASP A 598 -20.49 -7.36 22.51
CA ASP A 598 -20.76 -8.44 23.45
C ASP A 598 -19.51 -8.72 24.31
N GLU A 599 -19.48 -8.16 25.52
CA GLU A 599 -18.37 -8.28 26.49
C GLU A 599 -18.09 -9.74 26.91
N THR A 600 -19.01 -10.67 26.66
CA THR A 600 -18.81 -12.10 26.97
C THR A 600 -18.02 -12.83 25.88
N LYS A 601 -17.83 -12.20 24.72
CA LYS A 601 -17.11 -12.77 23.59
C LYS A 601 -15.67 -12.27 23.53
N PRO A 602 -14.76 -13.04 22.90
CA PRO A 602 -13.43 -12.55 22.59
C PRO A 602 -13.50 -11.21 21.87
N HIS A 603 -12.59 -10.29 22.20
CA HIS A 603 -12.50 -8.95 21.60
C HIS A 603 -13.73 -8.05 21.85
N GLY A 604 -14.64 -8.44 22.77
CA GLY A 604 -15.84 -7.66 23.09
C GLY A 604 -16.89 -7.63 21.97
N LEU A 605 -16.81 -8.56 21.00
CA LEU A 605 -17.67 -8.56 19.81
C LEU A 605 -18.25 -9.94 19.51
N LYS A 606 -19.53 -9.96 19.12
CA LYS A 606 -20.18 -11.11 18.49
C LYS A 606 -20.33 -10.88 17.00
N LEU A 607 -19.65 -11.68 16.19
CA LEU A 607 -19.85 -11.70 14.73
C LEU A 607 -21.22 -12.31 14.39
N LEU A 608 -21.89 -11.73 13.39
CA LEU A 608 -23.14 -12.26 12.84
C LEU A 608 -22.89 -13.35 11.78
N ILE A 609 -21.73 -13.31 11.13
CA ILE A 609 -21.19 -14.41 10.32
C ILE A 609 -20.02 -14.97 11.11
N GLU A 610 -20.24 -16.10 11.80
CA GLU A 610 -19.23 -16.67 12.71
C GLU A 610 -17.94 -17.08 11.97
N ASP A 611 -18.07 -17.65 10.78
CA ASP A 611 -16.96 -18.03 9.90
C ASP A 611 -16.74 -16.96 8.81
N TYR A 612 -16.42 -15.72 9.21
CA TYR A 612 -15.98 -14.65 8.30
C TYR A 612 -14.45 -14.54 8.39
N PRO A 613 -13.68 -15.14 7.45
CA PRO A 613 -12.25 -15.36 7.63
C PRO A 613 -11.44 -14.06 7.84
N TYR A 614 -11.71 -13.01 7.07
CA TYR A 614 -11.08 -11.70 7.27
C TYR A 614 -11.35 -11.12 8.66
N ALA A 615 -12.61 -11.15 9.13
CA ALA A 615 -12.97 -10.57 10.42
C ALA A 615 -12.41 -11.39 11.59
N VAL A 616 -12.48 -12.73 11.50
CA VAL A 616 -11.97 -13.64 12.53
C VAL A 616 -10.47 -13.52 12.69
N ASP A 617 -9.71 -13.62 11.60
CA ASP A 617 -8.24 -13.53 11.64
C ASP A 617 -7.80 -12.10 11.95
N GLY A 618 -8.51 -11.11 11.41
CA GLY A 618 -8.23 -9.69 11.61
C GLY A 618 -8.39 -9.25 13.07
N LEU A 619 -9.42 -9.73 13.78
CA LEU A 619 -9.63 -9.37 15.19
C LEU A 619 -8.51 -9.90 16.09
N GLU A 620 -7.95 -11.08 15.76
CA GLU A 620 -6.78 -11.61 16.48
C GLU A 620 -5.54 -10.73 16.30
N ILE A 621 -5.28 -10.29 15.06
CA ILE A 621 -4.15 -9.38 14.77
C ILE A 621 -4.39 -8.00 15.38
N TRP A 622 -5.60 -7.45 15.26
CA TRP A 622 -5.98 -6.19 15.89
C TRP A 622 -5.70 -6.22 17.40
N SER A 623 -6.19 -7.25 18.10
CA SER A 623 -5.96 -7.42 19.54
C SER A 623 -4.48 -7.54 19.90
N ALA A 624 -3.69 -8.23 19.06
CA ALA A 624 -2.24 -8.32 19.26
C ALA A 624 -1.54 -6.96 19.11
N ILE A 625 -1.91 -6.17 18.09
CA ILE A 625 -1.39 -4.80 17.88
C ILE A 625 -1.81 -3.89 19.03
N GLU A 626 -3.09 -3.91 19.41
CA GLU A 626 -3.63 -3.09 20.50
C GLU A 626 -2.92 -3.38 21.83
N THR A 627 -2.72 -4.65 22.16
CA THR A 627 -1.97 -5.06 23.37
C THR A 627 -0.53 -4.53 23.31
N TRP A 628 0.14 -4.69 22.16
CA TRP A 628 1.51 -4.19 21.96
C TRP A 628 1.60 -2.66 22.14
N VAL A 629 0.70 -1.91 21.50
CA VAL A 629 0.65 -0.45 21.59
C VAL A 629 0.33 0.00 23.01
N GLN A 630 -0.58 -0.70 23.70
CA GLN A 630 -0.92 -0.40 25.08
C GLN A 630 0.29 -0.55 26.01
N GLU A 631 0.95 -1.71 26.01
CA GLU A 631 2.13 -1.97 26.83
C GLU A 631 3.26 -0.96 26.52
N TYR A 632 3.48 -0.64 25.25
CA TYR A 632 4.49 0.33 24.82
C TYR A 632 4.16 1.74 25.30
N CYS A 633 2.94 2.23 25.07
CA CYS A 633 2.54 3.57 25.44
C CYS A 633 2.46 3.76 26.96
N ASP A 634 1.99 2.77 27.71
CA ASP A 634 1.91 2.85 29.18
C ASP A 634 3.29 2.98 29.85
N PHE A 635 4.35 2.46 29.21
CA PHE A 635 5.72 2.63 29.68
C PHE A 635 6.21 4.08 29.57
N TYR A 636 5.97 4.75 28.44
CA TYR A 636 6.46 6.13 28.21
C TYR A 636 5.51 7.20 28.75
N TYR A 637 4.20 6.94 28.78
CA TYR A 637 3.17 7.88 29.17
C TYR A 637 2.37 7.34 30.35
N PRO A 638 2.83 7.56 31.60
CA PRO A 638 2.16 7.03 32.78
C PRO A 638 0.82 7.71 33.07
N THR A 639 0.58 8.92 32.54
CA THR A 639 -0.62 9.73 32.80
C THR A 639 -1.07 10.50 31.56
N ASP A 640 -2.34 10.91 31.51
CA ASP A 640 -2.84 11.79 30.42
C ASP A 640 -2.12 13.14 30.41
N GLU A 641 -1.70 13.65 31.58
CA GLU A 641 -0.88 14.86 31.67
C GLU A 641 0.44 14.75 30.90
N SER A 642 1.03 13.54 30.82
CA SER A 642 2.24 13.33 30.03
C SER A 642 2.01 13.41 28.52
N ILE A 643 0.78 13.13 28.04
CA ILE A 643 0.34 13.33 26.65
C ILE A 643 0.18 14.82 26.37
N GLN A 644 -0.49 15.53 27.28
CA GLN A 644 -0.80 16.96 27.15
C GLN A 644 0.47 17.83 27.15
N LYS A 645 1.49 17.42 27.91
CA LYS A 645 2.78 18.14 28.00
C LYS A 645 3.78 17.77 26.89
N ASP A 646 3.48 16.79 26.05
CA ASP A 646 4.36 16.43 24.94
C ASP A 646 4.14 17.35 23.73
N GLU A 647 4.94 18.41 23.67
CA GLU A 647 4.84 19.42 22.59
C GLU A 647 5.09 18.84 21.18
N GLU A 648 5.92 17.80 21.04
CA GLU A 648 6.16 17.15 19.74
C GLU A 648 4.94 16.34 19.32
N LEU A 649 4.36 15.56 20.24
CA LEU A 649 3.14 14.80 20.00
C LEU A 649 1.94 15.69 19.66
N GLN A 650 1.75 16.78 20.41
CA GLN A 650 0.68 17.75 20.14
C GLN A 650 0.88 18.41 18.77
N SER A 651 2.11 18.80 18.42
CA SER A 651 2.43 19.40 17.10
C SER A 651 2.25 18.40 15.96
N TRP A 652 2.63 17.13 16.17
CA TRP A 652 2.46 16.05 15.21
C TRP A 652 0.98 15.85 14.85
N TRP A 653 0.14 15.71 15.87
CA TRP A 653 -1.28 15.47 15.67
C TRP A 653 -2.00 16.68 15.05
N LEU A 654 -1.68 17.89 15.54
CA LEU A 654 -2.23 19.13 15.01
C LEU A 654 -1.87 19.34 13.54
N GLU A 655 -0.60 19.12 13.16
CA GLU A 655 -0.16 19.26 11.77
C GLU A 655 -0.79 18.21 10.87
N LEU A 656 -0.84 16.95 11.31
CA LEU A 656 -1.51 15.88 10.57
C LEU A 656 -2.96 16.22 10.24
N ARG A 657 -3.74 16.63 11.26
CA ARG A 657 -5.15 16.98 11.10
C ARG A 657 -5.35 18.20 10.20
N ASN A 658 -4.57 19.27 10.40
CA ASN A 658 -4.79 20.55 9.74
C ASN A 658 -4.15 20.67 8.35
N GLU A 659 -3.06 19.96 8.11
CA GLU A 659 -2.33 20.00 6.84
C GLU A 659 -2.46 18.66 6.10
N GLY A 660 -2.06 17.56 6.74
CA GLY A 660 -1.99 16.22 6.14
C GLY A 660 -3.34 15.70 5.63
N HIS A 661 -4.37 15.78 6.47
CA HIS A 661 -5.78 15.55 6.13
C HIS A 661 -6.59 16.86 6.18
N GLY A 662 -5.94 17.98 5.83
CA GLY A 662 -6.47 19.33 6.07
C GLY A 662 -7.84 19.65 5.48
N ASP A 663 -8.28 18.94 4.43
CA ASP A 663 -9.62 19.11 3.86
C ASP A 663 -10.75 18.54 4.73
N LYS A 664 -10.40 17.74 5.74
CA LYS A 664 -11.30 17.13 6.72
C LYS A 664 -10.93 17.53 8.16
N ARG A 665 -10.15 18.61 8.34
CA ARG A 665 -9.70 19.07 9.66
C ARG A 665 -10.85 19.43 10.61
N ASP A 666 -11.98 19.88 10.07
CA ASP A 666 -13.11 20.39 10.86
C ASP A 666 -14.11 19.27 11.24
N GLU A 667 -13.83 18.02 10.85
CA GLU A 667 -14.68 16.88 11.20
C GLU A 667 -14.63 16.56 12.70
N PRO A 668 -15.77 16.22 13.34
CA PRO A 668 -15.86 16.11 14.80
C PRO A 668 -15.28 14.80 15.36
N TRP A 669 -15.01 13.81 14.51
CA TRP A 669 -14.57 12.47 14.92
C TRP A 669 -13.06 12.36 15.12
N TRP A 670 -12.27 13.41 14.84
CA TRP A 670 -10.84 13.39 15.12
C TRP A 670 -10.60 13.30 16.63
N PRO A 671 -9.79 12.33 17.11
CA PRO A 671 -9.29 12.35 18.49
C PRO A 671 -8.69 13.71 18.85
N GLU A 672 -8.88 14.16 20.09
CA GLU A 672 -8.29 15.43 20.56
C GLU A 672 -6.80 15.30 20.90
N MET A 673 -6.32 14.06 21.05
CA MET A 673 -4.95 13.72 21.47
C MET A 673 -4.61 14.30 22.85
N GLN A 674 -5.54 14.20 23.79
CA GLN A 674 -5.37 14.72 25.16
C GLN A 674 -5.24 13.62 26.22
N THR A 675 -5.54 12.38 25.84
CA THR A 675 -5.54 11.21 26.74
C THR A 675 -4.63 10.11 26.23
N ARG A 676 -4.26 9.18 27.11
CA ARG A 676 -3.52 7.97 26.71
C ARG A 676 -4.34 7.10 25.77
N ASP A 677 -5.66 7.07 25.95
CA ASP A 677 -6.55 6.25 25.11
C ASP A 677 -6.61 6.80 23.68
N ASP A 678 -6.66 8.14 23.51
CA ASP A 678 -6.55 8.76 22.18
C ASP A 678 -5.28 8.31 21.46
N LEU A 679 -4.13 8.34 22.16
CA LEU A 679 -2.84 7.96 21.59
C LEU A 679 -2.81 6.46 21.24
N LYS A 680 -3.21 5.60 22.16
CA LYS A 680 -3.22 4.14 21.96
C LYS A 680 -4.12 3.75 20.80
N GLN A 681 -5.34 4.29 20.75
CA GLN A 681 -6.28 4.00 19.67
C GLN A 681 -5.75 4.51 18.33
N THR A 682 -5.23 5.74 18.30
CA THR A 682 -4.64 6.34 17.09
C THR A 682 -3.47 5.50 16.56
N CYS A 683 -2.51 5.13 17.41
CA CYS A 683 -1.38 4.30 16.99
C CYS A 683 -1.82 2.90 16.55
N THR A 684 -2.80 2.29 17.21
CA THR A 684 -3.35 0.98 16.82
C THR A 684 -3.98 1.05 15.43
N ILE A 685 -4.78 2.08 15.14
CA ILE A 685 -5.38 2.29 13.81
C ILE A 685 -4.29 2.46 12.74
N ILE A 686 -3.28 3.30 12.98
CA ILE A 686 -2.20 3.54 12.01
C ILE A 686 -1.47 2.24 11.69
N ILE A 687 -1.09 1.46 12.72
CA ILE A 687 -0.38 0.19 12.54
C ILE A 687 -1.27 -0.83 11.82
N TRP A 688 -2.54 -0.95 12.21
CA TRP A 688 -3.52 -1.83 11.54
C TRP A 688 -3.66 -1.51 10.05
N VAL A 689 -3.86 -0.24 9.71
CA VAL A 689 -4.05 0.20 8.32
C VAL A 689 -2.80 -0.05 7.49
N ALA A 690 -1.62 0.30 8.03
CA ALA A 690 -0.36 0.16 7.32
C ALA A 690 0.10 -1.30 7.16
N SER A 691 -0.34 -2.21 8.03
CA SER A 691 0.05 -3.63 8.00
C SER A 691 -1.08 -4.53 7.52
N ALA A 692 -1.92 -5.00 8.45
CA ALA A 692 -2.89 -6.06 8.22
C ALA A 692 -4.02 -5.68 7.25
N LEU A 693 -4.56 -4.46 7.33
CA LEU A 693 -5.57 -4.03 6.37
C LEU A 693 -5.01 -4.00 4.95
N HIS A 694 -3.86 -3.36 4.76
CA HIS A 694 -3.15 -3.34 3.48
C HIS A 694 -2.86 -4.75 2.97
N ALA A 695 -2.31 -5.64 3.81
CA ALA A 695 -2.02 -7.01 3.43
C ALA A 695 -3.28 -7.77 2.94
N ALA A 696 -4.39 -7.63 3.68
CA ALA A 696 -5.67 -8.28 3.36
C ALA A 696 -6.26 -7.83 2.02
N VAL A 697 -5.98 -6.60 1.57
CA VAL A 697 -6.48 -6.07 0.29
C VAL A 697 -5.43 -6.03 -0.81
N ASN A 698 -4.16 -6.35 -0.54
CA ASN A 698 -3.09 -6.29 -1.53
C ASN A 698 -2.64 -7.70 -2.01
N PHE A 699 -2.24 -8.58 -1.11
CA PHE A 699 -1.58 -9.85 -1.50
C PHE A 699 -2.54 -10.90 -2.08
N GLY A 700 -3.85 -10.65 -2.01
CA GLY A 700 -4.90 -11.44 -2.68
C GLY A 700 -5.15 -11.05 -4.13
N GLN A 701 -4.53 -9.98 -4.65
CA GLN A 701 -4.80 -9.49 -6.01
C GLN A 701 -4.46 -10.55 -7.06
N TYR A 702 -3.24 -11.09 -7.08
CA TYR A 702 -2.91 -12.14 -8.05
C TYR A 702 -3.60 -13.49 -7.76
N PRO A 703 -3.64 -14.00 -6.51
CA PRO A 703 -4.33 -15.26 -6.21
C PRO A 703 -5.78 -15.34 -6.70
N TYR A 704 -6.56 -14.27 -6.53
CA TYR A 704 -7.99 -14.22 -6.91
C TYR A 704 -8.26 -13.53 -8.25
N ALA A 705 -7.59 -12.40 -8.51
CA ALA A 705 -7.82 -11.60 -9.72
C ALA A 705 -6.79 -11.86 -10.84
N GLY A 706 -5.84 -12.76 -10.63
CA GLY A 706 -4.92 -13.20 -11.68
C GLY A 706 -5.64 -13.85 -12.87
N PHE A 707 -6.86 -14.35 -12.68
CA PHE A 707 -7.77 -14.86 -13.72
C PHE A 707 -8.95 -13.90 -13.92
N LEU A 708 -8.86 -13.04 -14.94
CA LEU A 708 -9.80 -11.92 -15.14
C LEU A 708 -11.27 -12.32 -15.32
N PRO A 709 -11.64 -13.50 -15.85
CA PRO A 709 -13.05 -13.90 -15.85
C PRO A 709 -13.68 -13.96 -14.45
N ASN A 710 -12.90 -14.28 -13.41
CA ASN A 710 -13.34 -14.25 -12.01
C ASN A 710 -13.48 -12.81 -11.49
N ARG A 711 -12.48 -11.97 -11.75
CA ARG A 711 -12.42 -10.58 -11.26
C ARG A 711 -12.21 -9.59 -12.41
N PRO A 712 -13.19 -9.42 -13.30
CA PRO A 712 -13.05 -8.51 -14.42
C PRO A 712 -12.95 -7.07 -13.91
N THR A 713 -12.20 -6.25 -14.63
CA THR A 713 -11.92 -4.85 -14.23
C THR A 713 -12.64 -3.82 -15.09
N ILE A 714 -13.18 -4.25 -16.24
CA ILE A 714 -13.91 -3.44 -17.21
C ILE A 714 -15.06 -4.27 -17.78
N SER A 715 -16.21 -3.64 -17.96
CA SER A 715 -17.28 -4.14 -18.83
C SER A 715 -17.44 -3.22 -20.05
N ARG A 716 -17.60 -3.82 -21.23
CA ARG A 716 -17.56 -3.14 -22.54
C ARG A 716 -18.92 -3.08 -23.23
N ARG A 717 -19.87 -3.91 -22.79
CA ARG A 717 -21.24 -3.97 -23.27
C ARG A 717 -22.22 -3.87 -22.10
N PHE A 718 -23.42 -3.38 -22.38
CA PHE A 718 -24.56 -3.56 -21.47
C PHE A 718 -25.11 -4.98 -21.60
N MET A 719 -25.95 -5.38 -20.64
CA MET A 719 -26.60 -6.69 -20.67
C MET A 719 -27.33 -6.88 -22.02
N PRO A 720 -27.07 -7.96 -22.78
CA PRO A 720 -27.78 -8.22 -24.02
C PRO A 720 -29.30 -8.33 -23.81
N GLU A 721 -30.09 -7.85 -24.77
CA GLU A 721 -31.55 -7.88 -24.71
C GLU A 721 -32.11 -8.90 -25.72
N PRO A 722 -33.20 -9.63 -25.39
CA PRO A 722 -33.82 -10.57 -26.32
C PRO A 722 -34.11 -9.93 -27.68
N GLY A 723 -33.70 -10.62 -28.75
CA GLY A 723 -33.87 -10.16 -30.13
C GLY A 723 -32.75 -9.26 -30.66
N THR A 724 -31.70 -8.96 -29.88
CA THR A 724 -30.49 -8.29 -30.41
C THR A 724 -29.44 -9.31 -30.89
N PRO A 725 -28.53 -8.91 -31.80
CA PRO A 725 -27.44 -9.78 -32.24
C PRO A 725 -26.55 -10.28 -31.08
N GLU A 726 -26.33 -9.45 -30.07
CA GLU A 726 -25.53 -9.80 -28.89
C GLU A 726 -26.20 -10.88 -28.03
N TYR A 727 -27.53 -10.89 -27.97
CA TYR A 727 -28.27 -11.93 -27.26
C TYR A 727 -28.22 -13.26 -28.02
N SER A 728 -28.38 -13.23 -29.34
CA SER A 728 -28.21 -14.44 -30.17
C SER A 728 -26.77 -14.96 -30.15
N GLU A 729 -25.77 -14.09 -30.07
CA GLU A 729 -24.36 -14.47 -29.87
C GLU A 729 -24.19 -15.18 -28.52
N LEU A 730 -24.77 -14.64 -27.45
CA LEU A 730 -24.70 -15.22 -26.11
C LEU A 730 -25.44 -16.57 -26.01
N GLU A 731 -26.57 -16.74 -26.71
CA GLU A 731 -27.29 -18.02 -26.80
C GLU A 731 -26.49 -19.09 -27.54
N GLN A 732 -25.81 -18.71 -28.63
CA GLN A 732 -25.06 -19.65 -29.47
C GLN A 732 -23.70 -20.01 -28.86
N ASP A 733 -23.04 -19.02 -28.26
CA ASP A 733 -21.72 -19.13 -27.65
C ASP A 733 -21.63 -18.29 -26.36
N PRO A 734 -22.06 -18.89 -25.22
CA PRO A 734 -22.02 -18.23 -23.92
C PRO A 734 -20.66 -17.72 -23.50
N GLU A 735 -19.57 -18.44 -23.84
CA GLU A 735 -18.21 -18.03 -23.48
C GLU A 735 -17.78 -16.80 -24.25
N LEU A 736 -18.01 -16.80 -25.57
CA LEU A 736 -17.69 -15.66 -26.43
C LEU A 736 -18.50 -14.42 -26.02
N GLY A 737 -19.80 -14.58 -25.73
CA GLY A 737 -20.65 -13.50 -25.23
C GLY A 737 -20.16 -12.93 -23.90
N TYR A 738 -19.70 -13.80 -22.98
CA TYR A 738 -19.10 -13.40 -21.70
C TYR A 738 -17.80 -12.62 -21.91
N LEU A 739 -16.85 -13.17 -22.67
CA LEU A 739 -15.52 -12.58 -22.92
C LEU A 739 -15.59 -11.24 -23.65
N LYS A 740 -16.49 -11.11 -24.62
CA LYS A 740 -16.76 -9.82 -25.32
C LYS A 740 -17.39 -8.77 -24.42
N THR A 741 -18.00 -9.18 -23.30
CA THR A 741 -18.60 -8.26 -22.34
C THR A 741 -17.59 -7.78 -21.30
N ILE A 742 -16.71 -8.65 -20.80
CA ILE A 742 -15.72 -8.32 -19.76
C ILE A 742 -14.41 -7.73 -20.34
N THR A 743 -13.36 -7.60 -19.52
CA THR A 743 -12.07 -6.99 -19.88
C THR A 743 -11.45 -7.61 -21.14
N ALA A 744 -11.06 -6.75 -22.11
CA ALA A 744 -10.42 -7.19 -23.36
C ALA A 744 -9.04 -7.83 -23.13
N GLN A 745 -8.51 -8.52 -24.13
CA GLN A 745 -7.26 -9.28 -24.02
C GLN A 745 -6.06 -8.42 -23.60
N LEU A 746 -5.79 -7.29 -24.28
CA LEU A 746 -4.67 -6.40 -23.95
C LEU A 746 -4.79 -5.82 -22.55
N GLN A 747 -5.99 -5.40 -22.16
CA GLN A 747 -6.26 -4.84 -20.83
C GLN A 747 -6.09 -5.92 -19.75
N THR A 748 -6.47 -7.16 -20.05
CA THR A 748 -6.23 -8.34 -19.20
C THR A 748 -4.73 -8.56 -19.02
N LEU A 749 -3.96 -8.61 -20.11
CA LEU A 749 -2.51 -8.80 -20.03
C LEU A 749 -1.83 -7.70 -19.22
N LEU A 750 -2.19 -6.43 -19.47
CA LEU A 750 -1.68 -5.29 -18.69
C LEU A 750 -2.06 -5.39 -17.20
N GLY A 751 -3.32 -5.70 -16.91
CA GLY A 751 -3.87 -5.82 -15.56
C GLY A 751 -3.24 -6.95 -14.76
N VAL A 752 -3.22 -8.18 -15.32
CA VAL A 752 -2.59 -9.37 -14.69
C VAL A 752 -1.12 -9.11 -14.39
N SER A 753 -0.40 -8.54 -15.36
CA SER A 753 1.03 -8.26 -15.21
C SER A 753 1.32 -7.23 -14.10
N LEU A 754 0.41 -6.28 -13.90
CA LEU A 754 0.49 -5.30 -12.82
C LEU A 754 0.26 -5.98 -11.47
N ILE A 755 -0.85 -6.69 -11.31
CA ILE A 755 -1.18 -7.31 -10.02
C ILE A 755 -0.24 -8.47 -9.65
N GLU A 756 0.44 -9.09 -10.63
CA GLU A 756 1.54 -10.02 -10.36
C GLU A 756 2.68 -9.33 -9.61
N ILE A 757 3.04 -8.11 -10.01
CA ILE A 757 4.09 -7.33 -9.35
C ILE A 757 3.63 -6.91 -7.96
N LEU A 758 2.41 -6.39 -7.86
CA LEU A 758 1.89 -5.85 -6.62
C LEU A 758 1.68 -6.92 -5.54
N SER A 759 1.45 -8.18 -5.94
CA SER A 759 1.23 -9.29 -5.01
C SER A 759 2.52 -10.00 -4.56
N ARG A 760 3.71 -9.53 -4.97
CA ARG A 760 4.98 -10.18 -4.66
C ARG A 760 5.63 -9.55 -3.42
N HIS A 761 5.99 -10.38 -2.45
CA HIS A 761 6.88 -9.95 -1.37
C HIS A 761 8.32 -9.82 -1.88
N SER A 762 9.02 -8.77 -1.44
CA SER A 762 10.47 -8.66 -1.68
C SER A 762 11.26 -9.57 -0.73
N THR A 763 12.47 -9.96 -1.13
CA THR A 763 13.35 -10.78 -0.29
C THR A 763 13.86 -10.05 0.96
N ASP A 764 13.79 -8.72 0.96
CA ASP A 764 14.16 -7.85 2.08
C ASP A 764 12.95 -7.26 2.82
N GLU A 765 11.78 -7.90 2.69
CA GLU A 765 10.56 -7.51 3.40
C GLU A 765 10.68 -7.74 4.91
N ILE A 766 9.96 -6.93 5.68
CA ILE A 766 9.93 -7.02 7.15
C ILE A 766 8.49 -7.18 7.60
N TYR A 767 8.18 -8.35 8.14
CA TYR A 767 6.83 -8.71 8.54
C TYR A 767 6.45 -8.12 9.90
N LEU A 768 5.16 -8.07 10.18
CA LEU A 768 4.59 -7.62 11.44
C LEU A 768 5.20 -8.43 12.60
N GLY A 769 5.64 -7.73 13.65
CA GLY A 769 6.37 -8.36 14.76
C GLY A 769 7.86 -8.59 14.51
N GLN A 770 8.40 -8.11 13.39
CA GLN A 770 9.84 -8.08 13.10
C GLN A 770 10.36 -6.63 13.00
N ARG A 771 11.66 -6.43 13.21
CA ARG A 771 12.37 -5.15 12.97
C ARG A 771 13.72 -5.39 12.32
N GLU A 772 14.27 -4.36 11.68
CA GLU A 772 15.61 -4.42 11.07
C GLU A 772 16.75 -4.67 12.07
N SER A 773 16.54 -4.28 13.33
CA SER A 773 17.54 -4.36 14.39
C SER A 773 16.85 -4.67 15.71
N ASP A 774 17.40 -5.62 16.47
CA ASP A 774 16.94 -5.95 17.82
C ASP A 774 17.30 -4.86 18.84
N GLU A 775 18.21 -3.94 18.51
CA GLU A 775 18.72 -2.89 19.39
C GLU A 775 18.11 -1.50 19.09
N TRP A 776 16.92 -1.46 18.48
CA TRP A 776 16.19 -0.23 18.10
C TRP A 776 15.90 0.72 19.27
N THR A 777 15.86 0.17 20.49
CA THR A 777 15.89 0.92 21.73
C THR A 777 16.83 0.26 22.75
N CYS A 778 17.24 0.99 23.79
CA CYS A 778 17.94 0.44 24.95
C CYS A 778 17.02 0.15 26.14
N ASP A 779 15.71 0.32 25.99
CA ASP A 779 14.73 0.19 27.06
C ASP A 779 14.23 -1.26 27.12
N ASP A 780 14.55 -1.96 28.21
CA ASP A 780 14.30 -3.41 28.35
C ASP A 780 12.81 -3.78 28.28
N GLU A 781 11.93 -2.99 28.90
CA GLU A 781 10.49 -3.30 28.93
C GLU A 781 9.84 -3.20 27.53
N PRO A 782 10.05 -2.12 26.74
CA PRO A 782 9.64 -2.10 25.34
C PRO A 782 10.19 -3.24 24.48
N LEU A 783 11.43 -3.68 24.70
CA LEU A 783 11.99 -4.83 23.99
C LEU A 783 11.29 -6.14 24.38
N ALA A 784 11.00 -6.32 25.67
CA ALA A 784 10.25 -7.47 26.18
C ALA A 784 8.80 -7.51 25.67
N ALA A 785 8.12 -6.36 25.68
CA ALA A 785 6.78 -6.21 25.12
C ALA A 785 6.75 -6.52 23.61
N PHE A 786 7.76 -6.08 22.84
CA PHE A 786 7.84 -6.40 21.41
C PHE A 786 8.06 -7.91 21.17
N LYS A 787 8.83 -8.56 22.03
CA LYS A 787 9.00 -10.02 21.99
C LYS A 787 7.68 -10.75 22.25
N ARG A 788 6.91 -10.33 23.26
CA ARG A 788 5.56 -10.87 23.55
C ARG A 788 4.61 -10.69 22.36
N PHE A 789 4.66 -9.52 21.70
CA PHE A 789 3.91 -9.27 20.47
C PHE A 789 4.25 -10.28 19.38
N GLY A 790 5.55 -10.48 19.11
CA GLY A 790 6.00 -11.47 18.13
C GLY A 790 5.60 -12.91 18.47
N GLU A 791 5.65 -13.30 19.75
CA GLU A 791 5.18 -14.62 20.22
C GLU A 791 3.66 -14.79 20.02
N ARG A 792 2.88 -13.75 20.27
CA ARG A 792 1.42 -13.78 20.03
C ARG A 792 1.08 -13.92 18.55
N LEU A 793 1.77 -13.22 17.66
CA LEU A 793 1.59 -13.35 16.21
C LEU A 793 1.91 -14.77 15.72
N LYS A 794 2.97 -15.40 16.24
CA LYS A 794 3.29 -16.82 15.94
C LYS A 794 2.19 -17.78 16.43
N GLY A 795 1.54 -17.45 17.56
CA GLY A 795 0.34 -18.17 18.01
C GLY A 795 -0.84 -18.02 17.04
N ILE A 796 -1.02 -16.83 16.47
CA ILE A 796 -2.04 -16.56 15.45
C ILE A 796 -1.76 -17.34 14.16
N GLU A 797 -0.51 -17.40 13.69
CA GLU A 797 -0.11 -18.25 12.55
C GLU A 797 -0.59 -19.69 12.73
N LYS A 798 -0.30 -20.30 13.89
CA LYS A 798 -0.73 -21.67 14.19
C LYS A 798 -2.25 -21.80 14.15
N ARG A 799 -2.98 -20.85 14.74
CA ARG A 799 -4.44 -20.87 14.77
C ARG A 799 -5.05 -20.75 13.37
N ILE A 800 -4.50 -19.89 12.50
CA ILE A 800 -4.96 -19.76 11.11
C ILE A 800 -4.77 -21.08 10.37
N THR A 801 -3.62 -21.75 10.52
CA THR A 801 -3.39 -23.08 9.94
C THR A 801 -4.41 -24.10 10.43
N GLU A 802 -4.64 -24.20 11.74
CA GLU A 802 -5.62 -25.13 12.33
C GLU A 802 -7.06 -24.85 11.85
N MET A 803 -7.43 -23.57 11.72
CA MET A 803 -8.75 -23.18 11.23
C MET A 803 -8.92 -23.51 9.74
N ASN A 804 -7.89 -23.30 8.92
CA ASN A 804 -7.91 -23.63 7.49
C ASN A 804 -8.03 -25.14 7.22
N GLU A 805 -7.59 -25.99 8.15
CA GLU A 805 -7.73 -27.45 8.08
C GLU A 805 -9.09 -27.95 8.61
N ASN A 806 -9.89 -27.10 9.26
CA ASN A 806 -11.15 -27.51 9.88
C ASN A 806 -12.30 -27.53 8.84
N PRO A 807 -12.85 -28.71 8.49
CA PRO A 807 -13.89 -28.83 7.47
C PRO A 807 -15.24 -28.22 7.87
N LYS A 808 -15.41 -27.84 9.14
CA LYS A 808 -16.62 -27.12 9.60
C LYS A 808 -16.59 -25.63 9.23
N LEU A 809 -15.41 -25.06 8.95
CA LEU A 809 -15.22 -23.66 8.58
C LEU A 809 -15.19 -23.52 7.06
N LYS A 810 -16.37 -23.58 6.44
CA LYS A 810 -16.55 -23.70 4.99
C LYS A 810 -16.06 -22.47 4.21
N ASN A 811 -16.15 -21.27 4.78
CA ASN A 811 -15.81 -20.03 4.08
C ASN A 811 -14.30 -19.82 3.93
N ARG A 812 -13.49 -20.56 4.69
CA ARG A 812 -12.02 -20.44 4.70
C ARG A 812 -11.33 -20.99 3.45
N VAL A 813 -11.95 -21.96 2.79
CA VAL A 813 -11.32 -22.69 1.67
C VAL A 813 -12.16 -22.61 0.39
N GLY A 814 -13.48 -22.72 0.52
CA GLY A 814 -14.40 -22.64 -0.61
C GLY A 814 -14.26 -23.76 -1.64
N PRO A 815 -15.09 -23.72 -2.70
CA PRO A 815 -15.03 -24.67 -3.81
C PRO A 815 -13.72 -24.57 -4.61
N VAL A 816 -13.08 -23.39 -4.62
CA VAL A 816 -11.78 -23.17 -5.30
C VAL A 816 -10.59 -23.82 -4.59
N LYS A 817 -10.79 -24.35 -3.36
CA LYS A 817 -9.77 -25.00 -2.54
C LYS A 817 -8.58 -24.10 -2.22
N VAL A 818 -8.85 -22.82 -1.94
CA VAL A 818 -7.83 -21.81 -1.60
C VAL A 818 -7.96 -21.44 -0.12
N PRO A 819 -7.08 -21.93 0.76
CA PRO A 819 -7.09 -21.58 2.18
C PRO A 819 -6.84 -20.08 2.40
N TYR A 820 -7.68 -19.44 3.23
CA TYR A 820 -7.51 -18.03 3.56
C TYR A 820 -6.26 -17.81 4.41
N THR A 821 -5.24 -17.20 3.81
CA THR A 821 -3.93 -16.94 4.45
C THR A 821 -3.44 -15.50 4.27
N LEU A 822 -4.27 -14.60 3.74
CA LEU A 822 -3.91 -13.18 3.54
C LEU A 822 -3.58 -12.43 4.84
N LEU A 823 -4.10 -12.93 5.97
CA LEU A 823 -3.81 -12.42 7.32
C LEU A 823 -2.90 -13.36 8.11
N PHE A 824 -2.18 -14.27 7.46
CA PHE A 824 -1.13 -15.05 8.13
C PHE A 824 0.09 -14.12 8.35
N PRO A 825 0.51 -13.82 9.61
CA PRO A 825 1.53 -12.80 9.87
C PRO A 825 2.88 -13.03 9.20
N ASN A 826 3.35 -14.27 9.17
CA ASN A 826 4.70 -14.66 8.72
C ASN A 826 5.83 -14.06 9.58
N THR A 827 5.53 -13.74 10.84
CA THR A 827 6.46 -13.29 11.88
C THR A 827 7.54 -14.34 12.19
N SER A 828 7.22 -15.63 12.04
CA SER A 828 8.18 -16.73 12.25
C SER A 828 9.20 -16.89 11.13
N ASP A 829 8.99 -16.26 9.97
CA ASP A 829 9.81 -16.46 8.78
C ASP A 829 10.96 -15.44 8.69
N TYR A 830 12.18 -15.97 8.70
CA TYR A 830 13.42 -15.22 8.49
C TYR A 830 14.22 -15.75 7.29
N SER A 831 13.60 -16.62 6.46
CA SER A 831 14.24 -17.23 5.29
C SER A 831 14.65 -16.21 4.24
N ARG A 832 13.97 -15.05 4.21
CA ARG A 832 14.11 -14.00 3.18
C ARG A 832 13.72 -14.49 1.79
N GLU A 833 12.84 -15.49 1.73
CA GLU A 833 12.22 -15.92 0.50
C GLU A 833 11.07 -14.96 0.15
N GLY A 834 11.20 -14.25 -0.97
CA GLY A 834 10.15 -13.39 -1.52
C GLY A 834 9.27 -14.13 -2.54
N GLY A 835 8.33 -13.41 -3.16
CA GLY A 835 7.52 -13.90 -4.27
C GLY A 835 6.01 -13.87 -4.05
N LEU A 836 5.27 -14.58 -4.91
CA LEU A 836 3.82 -14.73 -4.84
C LEU A 836 3.45 -15.84 -3.86
N THR A 837 3.25 -15.49 -2.60
CA THR A 837 3.03 -16.46 -1.52
C THR A 837 1.56 -16.59 -1.10
N GLY A 838 0.71 -15.61 -1.43
CA GLY A 838 -0.67 -15.53 -0.93
C GLY A 838 -0.79 -15.37 0.59
N LYS A 839 0.32 -15.04 1.27
CA LYS A 839 0.40 -14.93 2.74
C LYS A 839 1.54 -14.03 3.20
N GLY A 840 1.41 -13.49 4.40
CA GLY A 840 2.40 -12.61 5.03
C GLY A 840 1.86 -11.21 5.23
N VAL A 841 2.04 -10.66 6.43
CA VAL A 841 1.61 -9.30 6.78
C VAL A 841 2.85 -8.44 6.97
N PRO A 842 3.26 -7.62 5.98
CA PRO A 842 4.35 -6.67 6.14
C PRO A 842 4.05 -5.65 7.25
N ASN A 843 5.10 -5.01 7.78
CA ASN A 843 4.92 -3.91 8.72
C ASN A 843 4.22 -2.70 8.07
N SER A 844 4.40 -2.49 6.77
CA SER A 844 4.02 -1.26 6.08
C SER A 844 3.39 -1.52 4.71
N ILE A 845 2.93 -0.44 4.07
CA ILE A 845 2.47 -0.43 2.68
C ILE A 845 3.72 -0.44 1.79
N SER A 846 4.25 -1.62 1.52
CA SER A 846 5.59 -1.81 0.95
C SER A 846 5.60 -2.50 -0.41
N ILE A 847 4.47 -3.05 -0.84
CA ILE A 847 3.99 -3.26 -2.21
C ILE A 847 2.60 -3.88 -2.13
#